data_AF-A0A315VDQ4-F1
#
_entry.id   AF-A0A315VDQ4-F1
#
_cell.length_a   1.000
_cell.length_b   1.000
_cell.length_c   1.000
_cell.angle_alpha   90.00
_cell.angle_beta   90.00
_cell.angle_gamma   90.00
#
_symmetry.space_group_name_H-M   'P 1'
#
loop_
_entity.id
_entity.type
_entity.pdbx_description
1 polymer ?
#
loop_
_entity_poly.entity_id
_entity_poly.type
_entity_poly.pdbx_seq_one_letter_code
_entity_poly.pdbx_strand_id
1 'polypeptide(L)'
;MVVVGSCCGTIKSITTAAKDKQAADQLSGCNNDLMDTASVLLKSPYADGYDIQPQANFDFLVNVTPLNGVEVSINRNKTEASVLLPSSAAGQDSRNNNAAELVPSVLQDAEELDEKLEIKINEHLILGFMRLVIALTGCTKDPVITGVKLLRLLSLRLVPLGFAFSDEWSSSYSSSRGKSHSADEKAHTIDALPPGGTTRLLIRPRLDELTDQKMSVDSGSDTEEEVDSAERDAGTSSSRSPDVDGNKKVESGQFGVNRRCTMEVAQSDDLPSAKGKVRWQDFNQNLYVGATLVRPGQDPYARNKFNQVESDKLQMDRAVPDTRHDHCRSKQWRSDLPASSVVITFHNEARSALLRTVISVLKKSPPHLVKEIILVDDYSDNRESSAPSLTILFKSERRTEDGALLGKIEKVRVLRNDRREGLMRSRVCGADAATAPVLTFLDSHCECNDHWLEPLLERVAEDKTRVVSPIIDVINMDNFQYVGASADLKGGFDWNLVFKWDYMTLEQRRARQGNPIAPIKTPMIAGGLFVMDKEYFERLGKYDMMMDVWGGENLEISFRVWQCGGSLEIIPCSRVGHVFRKQHPYTFPGGSGTVFARNTRRAAEVWMDEYKNFYYAAVPSARNVPYGNIQSRLEMKKRLGCKPFKWYLENVYPELRVPDHQDIAFGALQQGGNCLDTLGHFADGVVGVYECHNAGGNQEWALTKDKSVKHMDLCLTVVDRTAGTLIKLQGCRENDSRQKWEQIESNSKLRHVGSNLCLDSRSARMGGLTVEVCGPNLSQQWKFTLNLQS
;
A
#
# COMPACT_ATOMS: atom_id res chain seq x y z
N MET A 1 -48.02 -42.19 6.12
CA MET A 1 -49.39 -42.51 6.58
C MET A 1 -49.41 -42.32 8.09
N VAL A 2 -50.53 -41.88 8.70
CA VAL A 2 -50.61 -41.26 10.05
C VAL A 2 -49.93 -39.86 10.07
N VAL A 3 -50.53 -38.69 10.36
CA VAL A 3 -51.85 -38.18 10.87
C VAL A 3 -51.88 -37.82 12.38
N VAL A 4 -52.58 -36.71 12.72
CA VAL A 4 -52.72 -36.03 14.04
C VAL A 4 -51.45 -35.23 14.45
N GLY A 5 -51.47 -34.02 15.03
CA GLY A 5 -52.49 -33.16 15.69
C GLY A 5 -52.03 -32.84 17.13
N SER A 6 -52.20 -31.67 17.77
CA SER A 6 -53.01 -30.45 17.59
C SER A 6 -52.16 -29.19 17.92
N CYS A 7 -52.45 -27.94 17.54
CA CYS A 7 -53.60 -27.05 17.87
C CYS A 7 -53.84 -26.84 19.39
N CYS A 8 -54.17 -25.64 19.92
CA CYS A 8 -54.11 -24.26 19.38
C CYS A 8 -54.35 -23.22 20.51
N GLY A 9 -53.88 -21.97 20.37
CA GLY A 9 -54.53 -20.79 20.98
C GLY A 9 -53.84 -20.11 22.20
N THR A 10 -54.23 -18.89 22.63
CA THR A 10 -55.19 -17.92 22.05
C THR A 10 -54.97 -16.48 22.60
N ILE A 11 -54.54 -15.55 21.72
CA ILE A 11 -55.06 -14.17 21.50
C ILE A 11 -55.01 -13.09 22.63
N LYS A 12 -54.41 -11.91 22.30
CA LYS A 12 -54.59 -10.53 22.85
C LYS A 12 -54.08 -10.23 24.28
N SER A 13 -53.88 -8.96 24.72
CA SER A 13 -53.46 -7.68 24.08
C SER A 13 -53.37 -6.55 25.16
N ILE A 14 -53.05 -5.31 24.74
CA ILE A 14 -53.42 -4.01 25.39
C ILE A 14 -52.52 -3.49 26.56
N THR A 15 -51.69 -2.50 26.20
CA THR A 15 -51.35 -1.22 26.89
C THR A 15 -50.84 -1.13 28.35
N THR A 16 -49.63 -0.59 28.46
CA THR A 16 -49.32 0.70 29.17
C THR A 16 -49.16 0.77 30.71
N ALA A 17 -47.90 1.11 31.08
CA ALA A 17 -47.46 1.92 32.23
C ALA A 17 -47.46 1.31 33.65
N ALA A 18 -46.72 2.02 34.53
CA ALA A 18 -46.45 1.76 35.95
C ALA A 18 -45.61 0.49 36.26
N LYS A 19 -44.79 0.44 37.31
CA LYS A 19 -43.92 1.46 37.96
C LYS A 19 -43.02 0.75 39.00
N ASP A 20 -41.88 1.35 39.32
CA ASP A 20 -41.17 1.28 40.62
C ASP A 20 -40.93 -0.08 41.34
N LYS A 21 -39.62 -0.35 41.57
CA LYS A 21 -39.01 -0.88 42.82
C LYS A 21 -39.24 -2.35 43.24
N GLN A 22 -38.35 -3.08 43.91
CA GLN A 22 -36.97 -2.96 44.43
C GLN A 22 -36.87 -4.05 45.53
N ALA A 23 -35.72 -4.72 45.69
CA ALA A 23 -35.38 -5.61 46.83
C ALA A 23 -36.18 -6.94 46.95
N ALA A 24 -35.66 -8.00 47.59
CA ALA A 24 -34.27 -8.40 47.88
C ALA A 24 -34.24 -9.89 48.32
N ASP A 25 -33.04 -10.41 48.56
CA ASP A 25 -32.64 -11.59 49.36
C ASP A 25 -33.64 -12.02 50.47
N GLN A 26 -33.68 -13.27 50.95
CA GLN A 26 -32.53 -14.05 51.45
C GLN A 26 -32.96 -15.48 51.89
N LEU A 27 -31.98 -16.31 52.30
CA LEU A 27 -32.09 -17.61 53.03
C LEU A 27 -32.65 -18.79 52.19
N SER A 28 -32.04 -19.97 52.03
CA SER A 28 -31.00 -20.80 52.71
C SER A 28 -31.49 -21.80 53.76
N GLY A 29 -31.23 -23.10 53.49
CA GLY A 29 -31.44 -24.27 54.35
C GLY A 29 -31.49 -25.53 53.45
N CYS A 30 -30.49 -26.42 53.46
CA CYS A 30 -30.23 -27.47 54.46
C CYS A 30 -31.31 -28.58 54.50
N ASN A 31 -30.98 -29.87 54.49
CA ASN A 31 -29.72 -30.57 54.14
C ASN A 31 -30.00 -32.08 54.03
N ASN A 32 -29.17 -32.83 53.29
CA ASN A 32 -28.93 -34.28 53.48
C ASN A 32 -30.14 -35.26 53.29
N ASP A 33 -29.96 -36.57 53.09
CA ASP A 33 -28.76 -37.42 52.92
C ASP A 33 -29.08 -38.58 51.96
N LEU A 34 -28.10 -39.00 51.16
CA LEU A 34 -27.77 -40.43 50.95
C LEU A 34 -26.41 -40.57 50.25
N MET A 35 -25.59 -41.48 50.79
CA MET A 35 -24.18 -41.71 50.44
C MET A 35 -24.01 -42.81 49.38
N ASP A 36 -22.88 -42.80 48.65
CA ASP A 36 -21.90 -43.86 48.85
C ASP A 36 -20.44 -43.45 48.51
N THR A 37 -19.49 -44.06 49.21
CA THR A 37 -17.99 -44.04 49.13
C THR A 37 -17.30 -43.27 47.98
N ALA A 38 -16.37 -42.31 48.22
CA ALA A 38 -14.99 -42.43 48.76
C ALA A 38 -13.99 -43.15 47.79
N SER A 39 -12.70 -42.77 47.59
CA SER A 39 -11.80 -41.67 48.02
C SER A 39 -10.50 -41.73 47.12
N VAL A 40 -9.28 -41.16 47.31
CA VAL A 40 -8.53 -40.52 48.44
C VAL A 40 -7.27 -39.73 47.89
N LEU A 41 -7.00 -38.47 48.35
CA LEU A 41 -5.66 -37.81 48.64
C LEU A 41 -4.51 -37.74 47.55
N LEU A 42 -3.44 -36.88 47.57
CA LEU A 42 -2.96 -35.71 48.35
C LEU A 42 -1.79 -34.91 47.64
N LYS A 43 -1.67 -33.60 47.94
CA LYS A 43 -0.47 -32.70 48.09
C LYS A 43 0.80 -32.70 47.19
N SER A 44 1.34 -31.48 47.02
CA SER A 44 2.75 -31.05 46.76
C SER A 44 3.47 -30.78 48.11
N PRO A 45 4.83 -30.79 48.31
CA PRO A 45 5.87 -30.14 47.47
C PRO A 45 7.30 -30.76 47.49
N TYR A 46 8.32 -29.91 47.22
CA TYR A 46 9.79 -30.08 47.23
C TYR A 46 10.48 -30.46 45.90
N ALA A 47 11.79 -30.19 45.85
CA ALA A 47 12.59 -30.00 44.64
C ALA A 47 13.85 -30.87 44.62
N ASP A 48 14.34 -31.18 43.41
CA ASP A 48 15.68 -30.78 42.97
C ASP A 48 15.75 -30.88 41.43
N GLY A 49 16.72 -30.23 40.80
CA GLY A 49 16.79 -30.08 39.34
C GLY A 49 17.78 -31.01 38.64
N TYR A 50 17.48 -31.37 37.40
CA TYR A 50 18.47 -31.68 36.35
C TYR A 50 17.94 -31.26 34.98
N ASP A 51 18.87 -30.97 34.07
CA ASP A 51 18.63 -30.41 32.72
C ASP A 51 18.33 -31.49 31.67
N ILE A 52 17.53 -31.17 30.64
CA ILE A 52 17.48 -31.76 29.28
C ILE A 52 16.41 -31.04 28.42
N GLN A 53 16.67 -30.94 27.11
CA GLN A 53 15.96 -30.09 26.13
C GLN A 53 14.53 -30.55 25.76
N PRO A 54 13.63 -29.61 25.40
CA PRO A 54 12.42 -29.90 24.63
C PRO A 54 12.65 -29.76 23.11
N GLN A 55 12.30 -30.80 22.35
CA GLN A 55 12.07 -30.73 20.90
C GLN A 55 10.59 -30.99 20.58
N ALA A 56 10.19 -30.60 19.36
CA ALA A 56 8.99 -31.01 18.62
C ALA A 56 7.61 -30.49 19.07
N ASN A 57 7.03 -29.72 18.15
CA ASN A 57 5.63 -29.61 17.72
C ASN A 57 4.57 -30.53 18.36
N PHE A 58 3.38 -29.97 18.59
CA PHE A 58 2.11 -30.70 18.60
C PHE A 58 1.29 -30.38 17.34
N ASP A 59 1.12 -31.37 16.46
CA ASP A 59 0.14 -31.34 15.37
C ASP A 59 -1.18 -31.98 15.83
N PHE A 60 -2.32 -31.42 15.40
CA PHE A 60 -3.64 -32.00 15.69
C PHE A 60 -4.00 -33.08 14.67
N LEU A 61 -3.92 -34.36 15.09
CA LEU A 61 -4.44 -35.50 14.33
C LEU A 61 -5.96 -35.66 14.55
N VAL A 62 -6.67 -36.01 13.47
CA VAL A 62 -8.09 -36.40 13.50
C VAL A 62 -8.18 -37.85 13.04
N ASN A 63 -8.33 -38.78 13.99
CA ASN A 63 -8.48 -40.20 13.68
C ASN A 63 -9.92 -40.51 13.27
N VAL A 64 -10.08 -41.23 12.16
CA VAL A 64 -11.35 -41.83 11.71
C VAL A 64 -11.08 -43.30 11.46
N THR A 65 -11.79 -44.20 12.17
CA THR A 65 -11.61 -45.65 12.08
C THR A 65 -12.69 -46.29 11.19
N PRO A 66 -12.33 -46.87 10.03
CA PRO A 66 -13.20 -47.76 9.28
C PRO A 66 -13.14 -49.19 9.87
N LEU A 67 -14.19 -49.97 9.63
CA LEU A 67 -14.14 -51.42 9.79
C LEU A 67 -13.14 -52.01 8.77
N ASN A 68 -12.50 -53.14 9.13
CA ASN A 68 -11.52 -53.91 8.34
C ASN A 68 -10.03 -53.47 8.40
N GLY A 69 -9.63 -52.68 9.41
CA GLY A 69 -8.29 -52.85 10.02
C GLY A 69 -7.06 -52.42 9.20
N VAL A 70 -7.17 -51.41 8.35
CA VAL A 70 -6.03 -50.74 7.68
C VAL A 70 -5.95 -49.30 8.17
N GLU A 71 -4.80 -48.89 8.72
CA GLU A 71 -4.54 -47.48 9.04
C GLU A 71 -4.06 -46.72 7.79
N VAL A 72 -4.58 -45.51 7.58
CA VAL A 72 -4.18 -44.61 6.50
C VAL A 72 -3.96 -43.22 7.08
N SER A 73 -2.73 -42.71 7.02
CA SER A 73 -2.37 -41.39 7.53
C SER A 73 -2.25 -40.37 6.39
N ILE A 74 -3.12 -39.36 6.39
CA ILE A 74 -3.14 -38.30 5.36
C ILE A 74 -2.56 -37.00 5.92
N ASN A 75 -1.42 -36.54 5.37
CA ASN A 75 -0.81 -35.26 5.73
C ASN A 75 -1.10 -34.22 4.63
N ARG A 76 -1.88 -33.18 4.96
CA ARG A 76 -2.35 -32.17 3.99
C ARG A 76 -1.26 -31.30 3.34
N ASN A 77 0.00 -31.37 3.80
CA ASN A 77 1.11 -30.59 3.25
C ASN A 77 2.04 -31.38 2.30
N LYS A 78 1.66 -32.60 1.88
CA LYS A 78 2.35 -33.34 0.80
C LYS A 78 1.37 -34.11 -0.08
N THR A 79 1.53 -34.00 -1.40
CA THR A 79 0.80 -34.76 -2.42
C THR A 79 1.45 -36.12 -2.70
N GLU A 80 1.70 -36.91 -1.64
CA GLU A 80 2.18 -38.29 -1.72
C GLU A 80 1.43 -39.14 -0.70
N ALA A 81 0.84 -40.25 -1.13
CA ALA A 81 0.27 -41.27 -0.26
C ALA A 81 1.21 -42.47 -0.20
N SER A 82 1.51 -42.95 1.01
CA SER A 82 2.38 -44.12 1.22
C SER A 82 1.66 -45.19 2.03
N VAL A 83 1.70 -46.43 1.52
CA VAL A 83 1.11 -47.61 2.17
C VAL A 83 2.22 -48.39 2.85
N LEU A 84 2.13 -48.53 4.18
CA LEU A 84 3.05 -49.36 4.96
C LEU A 84 2.40 -50.73 5.22
N LEU A 85 2.92 -51.77 4.57
CA LEU A 85 2.64 -53.16 4.94
C LEU A 85 3.58 -53.60 6.07
N PRO A 86 3.14 -54.45 7.01
CA PRO A 86 3.98 -54.87 8.14
C PRO A 86 5.14 -55.75 7.66
N SER A 87 6.38 -55.40 8.03
CA SER A 87 7.55 -56.23 7.79
C SER A 87 7.97 -57.00 9.04
N SER A 88 8.15 -58.31 8.90
CA SER A 88 8.71 -59.19 9.92
C SER A 88 9.80 -60.06 9.33
N ALA A 89 10.96 -60.11 10.01
CA ALA A 89 12.13 -60.95 9.72
C ALA A 89 12.96 -60.65 8.44
N ALA A 90 14.13 -60.06 8.70
CA ALA A 90 15.46 -60.32 8.13
C ALA A 90 15.64 -61.17 6.84
N GLY A 91 16.52 -60.69 5.95
CA GLY A 91 17.15 -61.48 4.88
C GLY A 91 18.12 -60.65 4.03
N GLN A 92 19.20 -61.27 3.54
CA GLN A 92 20.11 -60.67 2.55
C GLN A 92 19.82 -61.22 1.13
N ASP A 93 20.50 -60.61 0.16
CA ASP A 93 20.80 -61.14 -1.18
C ASP A 93 19.72 -60.99 -2.27
N SER A 94 20.03 -61.47 -3.48
CA SER A 94 19.82 -60.68 -4.70
C SER A 94 19.10 -61.37 -5.86
N ARG A 95 18.61 -60.52 -6.78
CA ARG A 95 18.16 -60.76 -8.18
C ARG A 95 16.67 -61.07 -8.42
N ASN A 96 16.32 -60.80 -9.69
CA ASN A 96 15.14 -61.14 -10.49
C ASN A 96 13.90 -60.23 -10.42
N ASN A 97 13.35 -60.02 -11.62
CA ASN A 97 12.12 -59.28 -11.91
C ASN A 97 10.89 -60.20 -11.73
N ASN A 98 9.74 -59.62 -11.35
CA ASN A 98 8.45 -59.70 -12.06
C ASN A 98 7.28 -59.34 -11.11
N ALA A 99 6.76 -58.11 -11.21
CA ALA A 99 5.55 -57.67 -10.52
C ALA A 99 4.95 -56.42 -11.21
N ALA A 100 4.59 -56.53 -12.49
CA ALA A 100 4.14 -55.41 -13.31
C ALA A 100 2.75 -55.66 -13.95
N GLU A 101 1.77 -56.12 -13.15
CA GLU A 101 0.38 -56.32 -13.58
C GLU A 101 -0.55 -56.41 -12.35
N LEU A 102 -0.97 -55.27 -11.77
CA LEU A 102 -2.14 -55.08 -10.86
C LEU A 102 -2.14 -53.67 -10.22
N VAL A 103 -2.39 -52.64 -11.04
CA VAL A 103 -2.53 -51.22 -10.61
C VAL A 103 -3.71 -50.47 -11.26
N PRO A 104 -4.08 -50.70 -12.54
CA PRO A 104 -5.13 -49.89 -13.20
C PRO A 104 -6.53 -49.90 -12.55
N SER A 105 -6.89 -50.90 -11.76
CA SER A 105 -8.26 -51.13 -11.29
C SER A 105 -8.61 -50.53 -9.92
N VAL A 106 -7.72 -49.73 -9.30
CA VAL A 106 -7.94 -49.19 -7.93
C VAL A 106 -8.03 -47.66 -7.92
N LEU A 107 -7.46 -46.97 -8.91
CA LEU A 107 -7.58 -45.52 -9.04
C LEU A 107 -8.95 -45.08 -9.57
N GLN A 108 -9.58 -45.90 -10.43
CA GLN A 108 -10.83 -45.55 -11.09
C GLN A 108 -12.05 -45.55 -10.12
N ASP A 109 -12.02 -46.40 -9.10
CA ASP A 109 -13.03 -46.45 -8.03
C ASP A 109 -12.89 -45.28 -7.03
N ALA A 110 -11.75 -44.60 -6.99
CA ALA A 110 -11.48 -43.49 -6.06
C ALA A 110 -12.03 -42.15 -6.57
N GLU A 111 -11.84 -41.84 -7.86
CA GLU A 111 -12.40 -40.63 -8.47
C GLU A 111 -13.94 -40.66 -8.51
N GLU A 112 -14.52 -41.84 -8.76
CA GLU A 112 -15.99 -42.03 -8.75
C GLU A 112 -16.60 -41.92 -7.34
N LEU A 113 -15.78 -41.87 -6.28
CA LEU A 113 -16.23 -41.73 -4.89
C LEU A 113 -16.33 -40.26 -4.45
N ASP A 114 -15.41 -39.41 -4.92
CA ASP A 114 -15.33 -37.99 -4.53
C ASP A 114 -16.42 -37.16 -5.24
N GLU A 115 -16.68 -37.43 -6.53
CA GLU A 115 -17.78 -36.82 -7.28
C GLU A 115 -19.16 -37.14 -6.64
N LYS A 116 -19.34 -38.38 -6.15
CA LYS A 116 -20.54 -38.79 -5.40
C LYS A 116 -20.64 -38.15 -4.00
N LEU A 117 -19.55 -37.61 -3.46
CA LEU A 117 -19.52 -36.92 -2.17
C LEU A 117 -19.94 -35.45 -2.34
N GLU A 118 -19.40 -34.74 -3.34
CA GLU A 118 -19.80 -33.35 -3.67
C GLU A 118 -21.29 -33.25 -4.03
N ILE A 119 -21.82 -34.21 -4.80
CA ILE A 119 -23.25 -34.23 -5.17
C ILE A 119 -24.14 -34.32 -3.92
N LYS A 120 -23.82 -35.22 -2.98
CA LYS A 120 -24.59 -35.38 -1.72
C LYS A 120 -24.50 -34.15 -0.81
N ILE A 121 -23.36 -33.47 -0.77
CA ILE A 121 -23.20 -32.24 0.01
C ILE A 121 -24.10 -31.14 -0.56
N ASN A 122 -24.14 -30.99 -1.88
CA ASN A 122 -25.04 -30.04 -2.55
C ASN A 122 -26.53 -30.35 -2.33
N GLU A 123 -26.96 -31.62 -2.45
CA GLU A 123 -28.35 -32.00 -2.14
C GLU A 123 -28.75 -31.66 -0.71
N HIS A 124 -27.86 -31.92 0.27
CA HIS A 124 -28.13 -31.59 1.67
C HIS A 124 -28.15 -30.07 1.94
N LEU A 125 -27.31 -29.27 1.27
CA LEU A 125 -27.42 -27.81 1.35
C LEU A 125 -28.73 -27.30 0.73
N ILE A 126 -29.14 -27.82 -0.42
CA ILE A 126 -30.39 -27.42 -1.10
C ILE A 126 -31.62 -27.80 -0.26
N LEU A 127 -31.65 -29.00 0.32
CA LEU A 127 -32.68 -29.42 1.27
C LEU A 127 -32.68 -28.59 2.56
N GLY A 128 -31.51 -28.20 3.07
CA GLY A 128 -31.38 -27.27 4.19
C GLY A 128 -31.94 -25.89 3.88
N PHE A 129 -31.61 -25.34 2.71
CA PHE A 129 -32.08 -24.03 2.25
C PHE A 129 -33.59 -24.03 1.97
N MET A 130 -34.12 -25.09 1.36
CA MET A 130 -35.58 -25.30 1.20
C MET A 130 -36.29 -25.36 2.55
N ARG A 131 -35.76 -26.10 3.53
CA ARG A 131 -36.33 -26.16 4.89
C ARG A 131 -36.29 -24.79 5.59
N LEU A 132 -35.22 -24.01 5.40
CA LEU A 132 -35.11 -22.65 5.92
C LEU A 132 -36.14 -21.69 5.27
N VAL A 133 -36.32 -21.76 3.95
CA VAL A 133 -37.33 -20.98 3.23
C VAL A 133 -38.77 -21.36 3.63
N ILE A 134 -39.03 -22.65 3.85
CA ILE A 134 -40.32 -23.14 4.37
C ILE A 134 -40.56 -22.64 5.81
N ALA A 135 -39.55 -22.68 6.68
CA ALA A 135 -39.65 -22.16 8.04
C ALA A 135 -39.89 -20.63 8.05
N LEU A 136 -39.25 -19.88 7.15
CA LEU A 136 -39.42 -18.43 7.02
C LEU A 136 -40.77 -18.02 6.40
N THR A 137 -41.38 -18.86 5.56
CA THR A 137 -42.69 -18.60 4.96
C THR A 137 -43.87 -19.08 5.81
N GLY A 138 -43.66 -20.01 6.75
CA GLY A 138 -44.69 -20.52 7.67
C GLY A 138 -45.22 -19.51 8.70
N CYS A 139 -44.63 -18.31 8.81
CA CYS A 139 -44.93 -17.34 9.86
C CYS A 139 -45.80 -16.13 9.44
N THR A 140 -46.40 -16.12 8.25
CA THR A 140 -47.29 -15.02 7.81
C THR A 140 -48.67 -15.50 7.36
N LYS A 141 -49.73 -14.81 7.85
CA LYS A 141 -51.12 -15.06 7.46
C LYS A 141 -51.58 -14.08 6.38
N ASP A 142 -51.11 -14.26 5.15
CA ASP A 142 -51.91 -14.00 3.93
C ASP A 142 -51.16 -14.45 2.65
N PRO A 143 -51.68 -15.38 1.81
CA PRO A 143 -50.91 -15.95 0.71
C PRO A 143 -50.64 -15.01 -0.49
N VAL A 144 -51.40 -13.93 -0.64
CA VAL A 144 -51.54 -13.23 -1.93
C VAL A 144 -50.49 -12.13 -2.17
N ILE A 145 -49.89 -11.57 -1.11
CA ILE A 145 -49.01 -10.38 -1.22
C ILE A 145 -47.51 -10.76 -1.30
N THR A 146 -47.13 -11.98 -0.93
CA THR A 146 -45.73 -12.42 -0.87
C THR A 146 -45.16 -12.77 -2.26
N GLY A 147 -45.94 -13.45 -3.12
CA GLY A 147 -45.46 -13.92 -4.43
C GLY A 147 -45.05 -12.79 -5.39
N VAL A 148 -45.84 -11.72 -5.44
CA VAL A 148 -45.61 -10.58 -6.37
C VAL A 148 -44.38 -9.76 -6.00
N LYS A 149 -43.96 -9.76 -4.71
CA LYS A 149 -42.74 -9.07 -4.27
C LYS A 149 -41.47 -9.90 -4.48
N LEU A 150 -41.53 -11.23 -4.41
CA LEU A 150 -40.36 -12.07 -4.61
C LEU A 150 -39.92 -12.14 -6.09
N LEU A 151 -40.88 -12.24 -7.03
CA LEU A 151 -40.55 -12.20 -8.47
C LEU A 151 -39.92 -10.88 -8.92
N ARG A 152 -40.23 -9.74 -8.26
CA ARG A 152 -39.59 -8.43 -8.56
C ARG A 152 -38.16 -8.29 -8.02
N LEU A 153 -37.67 -9.23 -7.20
CA LEU A 153 -36.29 -9.25 -6.71
C LEU A 153 -35.36 -10.17 -7.51
N LEU A 154 -35.91 -11.04 -8.37
CA LEU A 154 -35.14 -12.00 -9.18
C LEU A 154 -35.04 -11.62 -10.67
N SER A 155 -35.74 -10.57 -11.12
CA SER A 155 -35.80 -10.15 -12.53
C SER A 155 -34.93 -8.92 -12.87
N LEU A 156 -33.85 -8.66 -12.12
CA LEU A 156 -33.02 -7.45 -12.27
C LEU A 156 -31.50 -7.70 -12.15
N ARG A 157 -30.95 -8.48 -13.10
CA ARG A 157 -29.59 -8.34 -13.68
C ARG A 157 -29.43 -9.29 -14.88
N LEU A 158 -28.53 -8.93 -15.80
CA LEU A 158 -28.36 -9.43 -17.19
C LEU A 158 -29.37 -8.76 -18.18
N VAL A 159 -29.06 -7.63 -18.85
CA VAL A 159 -28.11 -7.41 -20.01
C VAL A 159 -28.80 -7.74 -21.36
N PRO A 160 -28.65 -6.96 -22.46
CA PRO A 160 -27.61 -5.97 -22.79
C PRO A 160 -28.08 -4.54 -23.19
N LEU A 161 -27.12 -3.70 -23.58
CA LEU A 161 -27.31 -2.44 -24.31
C LEU A 161 -27.39 -2.67 -25.83
N GLY A 162 -28.18 -1.85 -26.54
CA GLY A 162 -28.23 -1.78 -28.00
C GLY A 162 -28.78 -0.43 -28.47
N PHE A 163 -28.27 0.11 -29.59
CA PHE A 163 -28.69 1.38 -30.19
C PHE A 163 -29.86 1.20 -31.17
N ALA A 164 -30.81 2.15 -31.22
CA ALA A 164 -31.18 2.90 -32.45
C ALA A 164 -32.45 3.78 -32.31
N PHE A 165 -32.29 5.07 -32.64
CA PHE A 165 -33.16 5.98 -33.44
C PHE A 165 -34.69 6.20 -33.24
N SER A 166 -35.11 7.36 -33.79
CA SER A 166 -36.43 7.84 -34.24
C SER A 166 -37.52 8.25 -33.23
N ASP A 167 -37.81 9.56 -33.20
CA ASP A 167 -39.06 10.22 -33.66
C ASP A 167 -40.42 9.88 -32.97
N GLU A 168 -41.37 10.81 -32.73
CA GLU A 168 -41.40 12.29 -32.76
C GLU A 168 -42.63 12.82 -31.95
N TRP A 169 -42.80 14.16 -31.88
CA TRP A 169 -44.05 14.91 -31.50
C TRP A 169 -44.57 14.87 -30.04
N SER A 170 -45.24 15.92 -29.52
CA SER A 170 -45.32 17.36 -29.87
C SER A 170 -46.00 18.18 -28.73
N SER A 171 -46.32 19.47 -28.98
CA SER A 171 -47.16 20.39 -28.18
C SER A 171 -46.53 21.07 -26.93
N SER A 172 -46.63 22.39 -26.69
CA SER A 172 -47.14 23.55 -27.50
C SER A 172 -46.72 24.93 -26.92
N TYR A 173 -46.69 25.99 -27.77
CA TYR A 173 -46.71 27.45 -27.48
C TYR A 173 -45.50 28.10 -26.71
N SER A 174 -45.11 29.38 -26.91
CA SER A 174 -45.61 30.48 -27.78
C SER A 174 -44.55 31.56 -28.13
N SER A 175 -44.66 32.18 -29.33
CA SER A 175 -44.17 33.55 -29.71
C SER A 175 -42.63 33.79 -29.77
N SER A 176 -42.05 34.65 -30.63
CA SER A 176 -42.56 35.69 -31.56
C SER A 176 -41.70 35.85 -32.85
N ARG A 177 -42.11 36.74 -33.78
CA ARG A 177 -41.47 37.06 -35.10
C ARG A 177 -40.17 37.89 -34.96
N GLY A 178 -39.25 37.98 -35.93
CA GLY A 178 -39.12 37.40 -37.29
C GLY A 178 -38.33 38.32 -38.27
N LYS A 179 -38.20 37.92 -39.56
CA LYS A 179 -37.54 38.61 -40.72
C LYS A 179 -36.00 38.68 -40.75
N SER A 180 -35.30 38.88 -41.88
CA SER A 180 -35.35 38.30 -43.26
C SER A 180 -34.28 38.95 -44.17
N HIS A 181 -33.91 38.28 -45.29
CA HIS A 181 -32.91 38.63 -46.35
C HIS A 181 -31.50 38.06 -46.13
N SER A 182 -30.84 37.28 -47.02
CA SER A 182 -30.76 37.14 -48.51
C SER A 182 -29.68 38.01 -49.16
N ALA A 183 -28.85 37.54 -50.10
CA ALA A 183 -28.54 36.18 -50.58
C ALA A 183 -27.27 36.21 -51.48
N ASP A 184 -26.78 35.02 -51.88
CA ASP A 184 -25.94 34.76 -53.07
C ASP A 184 -24.50 35.38 -53.12
N GLU A 185 -23.51 34.87 -53.88
CA GLU A 185 -23.53 33.75 -54.84
C GLU A 185 -22.24 32.87 -54.91
N LYS A 186 -22.44 31.68 -55.50
CA LYS A 186 -21.58 30.56 -55.99
C LYS A 186 -20.14 30.94 -56.44
N ALA A 187 -19.07 30.21 -56.04
CA ALA A 187 -18.47 29.00 -56.69
C ALA A 187 -17.47 29.32 -57.84
N HIS A 188 -16.62 28.45 -58.43
CA HIS A 188 -16.55 26.97 -58.49
C HIS A 188 -15.10 26.42 -58.69
N THR A 189 -14.68 25.43 -57.89
CA THR A 189 -13.90 24.18 -58.20
C THR A 189 -12.80 24.03 -59.30
N ILE A 190 -11.74 23.25 -58.97
CA ILE A 190 -11.06 22.16 -59.79
C ILE A 190 -10.08 22.61 -60.93
N ASP A 191 -8.92 21.98 -61.28
CA ASP A 191 -8.24 20.69 -60.93
C ASP A 191 -6.67 20.68 -61.13
N ALA A 192 -6.03 19.55 -60.76
CA ALA A 192 -4.85 18.88 -61.38
C ALA A 192 -3.37 19.38 -61.22
N LEU A 193 -2.42 18.52 -61.67
CA LEU A 193 -0.94 18.44 -61.47
C LEU A 193 -0.23 18.14 -62.83
N PRO A 194 1.12 18.01 -62.97
CA PRO A 194 2.29 18.71 -62.39
C PRO A 194 3.22 19.30 -63.53
N PRO A 195 4.48 18.85 -63.85
CA PRO A 195 5.75 18.78 -63.09
C PRO A 195 7.01 19.48 -63.72
N GLY A 196 7.92 20.00 -62.88
CA GLY A 196 9.39 20.04 -63.13
C GLY A 196 10.01 21.19 -63.97
N GLY A 197 11.33 21.45 -63.80
CA GLY A 197 12.17 22.22 -64.76
C GLY A 197 12.99 23.42 -64.24
N THR A 198 14.23 23.18 -63.80
CA THR A 198 15.28 24.12 -63.34
C THR A 198 15.64 25.34 -64.21
N THR A 199 16.11 26.43 -63.58
CA THR A 199 17.02 27.49 -64.14
C THR A 199 17.93 28.07 -63.01
N ARG A 200 18.99 28.85 -63.32
CA ARG A 200 20.32 28.73 -62.66
C ARG A 200 21.24 29.98 -62.66
N LEU A 201 21.67 30.46 -61.47
CA LEU A 201 22.87 31.33 -61.24
C LEU A 201 23.55 30.86 -59.91
N LEU A 202 24.82 30.42 -59.81
CA LEU A 202 26.17 31.00 -60.13
C LEU A 202 26.75 31.87 -58.96
N ILE A 203 27.99 31.71 -58.44
CA ILE A 203 28.96 30.58 -58.43
C ILE A 203 30.02 30.75 -57.28
N ARG A 204 30.93 29.78 -57.01
CA ARG A 204 32.00 29.78 -55.94
C ARG A 204 33.40 30.26 -56.42
N PRO A 205 34.39 30.51 -55.53
CA PRO A 205 35.49 29.54 -55.17
C PRO A 205 35.57 29.24 -53.63
N ARG A 206 36.13 28.14 -53.07
CA ARG A 206 37.49 27.48 -53.03
C ARG A 206 38.58 28.24 -52.23
N LEU A 207 39.66 27.63 -51.68
CA LEU A 207 39.97 26.33 -51.00
C LEU A 207 41.49 26.37 -50.57
N ASP A 208 42.01 25.31 -49.92
CA ASP A 208 43.46 24.93 -49.78
C ASP A 208 44.35 25.78 -48.82
N GLU A 209 45.49 25.34 -48.23
CA GLU A 209 45.91 24.07 -47.57
C GLU A 209 47.24 24.33 -46.74
N LEU A 210 48.01 23.29 -46.34
CA LEU A 210 49.38 23.28 -45.70
C LEU A 210 49.45 23.63 -44.18
N THR A 211 50.30 23.03 -43.31
CA THR A 211 51.23 21.87 -43.38
C THR A 211 51.56 21.27 -41.99
N ASP A 212 52.21 20.10 -41.94
CA ASP A 212 52.68 19.34 -40.76
C ASP A 212 53.50 20.08 -39.68
N GLN A 213 53.43 19.55 -38.45
CA GLN A 213 54.64 19.03 -37.79
C GLN A 213 54.36 17.85 -36.84
N LYS A 214 55.35 16.97 -36.66
CA LYS A 214 55.32 15.73 -35.86
C LYS A 214 56.24 15.83 -34.63
N MET A 215 56.21 14.75 -33.82
CA MET A 215 57.16 14.31 -32.78
C MET A 215 56.79 14.73 -31.35
N SER A 216 56.98 13.94 -30.29
CA SER A 216 57.11 12.49 -30.00
C SER A 216 57.66 12.45 -28.56
N VAL A 217 57.00 11.76 -27.61
CA VAL A 217 57.53 10.54 -26.92
C VAL A 217 58.61 10.82 -25.84
N ASP A 218 58.61 9.96 -24.82
CA ASP A 218 59.55 9.86 -23.68
C ASP A 218 59.51 10.95 -22.58
N SER A 219 59.96 10.68 -21.34
CA SER A 219 59.94 9.43 -20.52
C SER A 219 60.53 9.72 -19.12
N GLY A 220 59.94 9.15 -18.06
CA GLY A 220 60.52 9.13 -16.70
C GLY A 220 60.70 10.51 -16.04
N SER A 221 61.25 10.59 -14.82
CA SER A 221 61.22 9.69 -13.65
C SER A 221 61.85 10.44 -12.46
N ASP A 222 61.57 10.00 -11.22
CA ASP A 222 62.36 10.29 -10.00
C ASP A 222 62.37 11.78 -9.53
N THR A 223 62.56 12.19 -8.27
CA THR A 223 62.72 11.55 -6.92
C THR A 223 61.92 12.43 -5.90
N GLU A 224 61.54 12.00 -4.68
CA GLU A 224 62.29 12.09 -3.38
C GLU A 224 63.02 13.45 -3.17
N GLU A 225 63.01 14.13 -2.01
CA GLU A 225 62.69 13.82 -0.59
C GLU A 225 61.62 14.85 -0.03
N GLU A 226 61.02 14.79 1.17
CA GLU A 226 61.55 14.88 2.56
C GLU A 226 62.49 16.12 2.78
N VAL A 227 62.52 16.89 3.89
CA VAL A 227 61.92 16.87 5.25
C VAL A 227 61.45 18.36 5.56
N ASP A 228 61.06 18.95 6.71
CA ASP A 228 60.90 18.65 8.16
C ASP A 228 59.92 19.67 8.84
N SER A 229 59.81 19.58 10.18
CA SER A 229 59.40 20.53 11.26
C SER A 229 59.59 22.07 11.01
N ALA A 230 59.07 23.01 11.83
CA ALA A 230 58.93 22.99 13.29
C ALA A 230 57.88 23.95 13.91
N GLU A 231 57.68 23.79 15.22
CA GLU A 231 56.81 24.58 16.09
C GLU A 231 57.42 25.92 16.55
N ARG A 232 56.56 26.94 16.74
CA ARG A 232 56.34 27.71 17.99
C ARG A 232 55.29 28.80 17.73
N ASP A 233 54.24 29.05 18.53
CA ASP A 233 54.00 29.09 19.99
C ASP A 233 54.03 30.52 20.56
N ALA A 234 53.14 30.79 21.52
CA ALA A 234 52.76 32.08 22.14
C ALA A 234 52.22 33.20 21.20
N GLY A 235 51.33 34.10 21.66
CA GLY A 235 50.55 34.05 22.90
C GLY A 235 49.94 35.39 23.36
N THR A 236 48.66 35.33 23.78
CA THR A 236 47.97 36.25 24.72
C THR A 236 47.69 37.73 24.36
N SER A 237 46.67 38.24 25.07
CA SER A 237 46.10 39.61 25.16
C SER A 237 45.56 40.25 23.86
N SER A 238 44.28 40.65 23.73
CA SER A 238 43.20 41.13 24.62
C SER A 238 43.23 42.63 24.97
N SER A 239 42.34 43.39 24.34
CA SER A 239 41.81 44.67 24.83
C SER A 239 40.36 44.87 24.30
N ARG A 240 39.60 45.78 24.93
CA ARG A 240 38.15 45.94 24.70
C ARG A 240 37.82 47.05 23.70
N SER A 241 36.60 47.00 23.17
CA SER A 241 35.87 48.08 22.47
C SER A 241 35.83 49.40 23.27
N PRO A 242 35.49 50.52 22.62
CA PRO A 242 34.06 50.88 22.59
C PRO A 242 33.54 51.36 21.21
N ASP A 243 32.25 51.71 21.22
CA ASP A 243 31.35 52.00 20.10
C ASP A 243 31.62 53.31 19.35
N VAL A 244 31.08 53.45 18.13
CA VAL A 244 30.01 54.42 17.77
C VAL A 244 29.63 54.32 16.28
N ASP A 245 28.32 54.48 16.03
CA ASP A 245 27.58 54.71 14.77
C ASP A 245 28.22 54.48 13.38
N GLY A 246 27.62 53.53 12.65
CA GLY A 246 26.66 53.91 11.61
C GLY A 246 27.18 54.29 10.22
N ASN A 247 27.04 53.37 9.25
CA ASN A 247 26.70 53.79 7.89
C ASN A 247 25.83 52.76 7.15
N LYS A 248 25.10 53.23 6.15
CA LYS A 248 24.09 52.49 5.37
C LYS A 248 24.75 51.39 4.54
N LYS A 249 24.09 50.22 4.45
CA LYS A 249 24.35 49.26 3.38
C LYS A 249 23.09 48.96 2.56
N VAL A 250 23.25 49.19 1.26
CA VAL A 250 22.30 49.03 0.16
C VAL A 250 21.54 47.71 0.25
N GLU A 251 20.22 47.76 0.05
CA GLU A 251 19.39 46.56 -0.15
C GLU A 251 19.73 45.88 -1.48
N SER A 252 20.13 44.61 -1.43
CA SER A 252 20.10 43.72 -2.60
C SER A 252 18.89 42.78 -2.47
N GLY A 253 17.93 42.94 -3.38
CA GLY A 253 16.63 42.27 -3.30
C GLY A 253 16.73 40.74 -3.44
N GLN A 254 16.63 40.03 -2.32
CA GLN A 254 16.61 38.57 -2.29
C GLN A 254 15.16 38.08 -2.12
N PHE A 255 14.59 37.45 -3.17
CA PHE A 255 13.22 36.92 -3.18
C PHE A 255 13.09 35.64 -2.32
N GLY A 256 13.31 35.77 -1.02
CA GLY A 256 13.10 34.71 -0.04
C GLY A 256 11.61 34.47 0.17
N VAL A 257 11.08 33.38 -0.38
CA VAL A 257 9.71 32.88 -0.11
C VAL A 257 9.67 32.23 1.29
N ASN A 258 9.97 33.04 2.32
CA ASN A 258 10.04 32.64 3.70
C ASN A 258 8.62 32.57 4.30
N ARG A 259 7.85 31.56 3.85
CA ARG A 259 6.50 31.26 4.34
C ARG A 259 6.58 30.70 5.76
N ARG A 260 6.84 31.60 6.70
CA ARG A 260 6.78 31.33 8.14
C ARG A 260 5.39 30.79 8.47
N CYS A 261 5.30 29.68 9.18
CA CYS A 261 4.05 29.30 9.81
C CYS A 261 3.63 30.40 10.77
N THR A 262 2.37 30.80 10.70
CA THR A 262 1.73 31.67 11.69
C THR A 262 1.66 30.92 13.01
N MET A 263 2.64 31.18 13.87
CA MET A 263 2.47 30.85 15.28
C MET A 263 1.45 31.84 15.86
N GLU A 264 0.17 31.46 15.86
CA GLU A 264 -0.73 31.96 16.91
C GLU A 264 -0.21 31.39 18.24
N VAL A 265 0.73 32.13 18.84
CA VAL A 265 1.31 31.77 20.14
C VAL A 265 0.22 31.99 21.19
N ALA A 266 -0.57 30.96 21.45
CA ALA A 266 -1.47 30.87 22.61
C ALA A 266 -0.67 30.67 23.93
N GLN A 267 0.39 31.45 24.09
CA GLN A 267 1.36 31.45 25.18
C GLN A 267 1.98 32.85 25.26
N SER A 268 1.86 33.49 26.42
CA SER A 268 2.69 34.62 26.80
C SER A 268 4.17 34.21 26.80
N ASP A 269 5.08 35.12 26.44
CA ASP A 269 6.53 34.92 26.56
C ASP A 269 6.99 34.93 28.04
N ASP A 270 6.71 33.82 28.71
CA ASP A 270 7.31 33.36 29.96
C ASP A 270 6.84 31.91 30.14
N LEU A 271 7.71 30.99 30.57
CA LEU A 271 7.37 29.57 30.71
C LEU A 271 6.51 29.37 31.98
N PRO A 272 5.16 29.24 31.91
CA PRO A 272 4.34 29.24 33.10
C PRO A 272 4.34 27.84 33.71
N SER A 273 4.22 27.75 35.04
CA SER A 273 3.88 26.49 35.74
C SER A 273 2.69 25.79 35.07
N ALA A 274 2.63 24.46 35.12
CA ALA A 274 1.64 23.59 34.45
C ALA A 274 0.18 23.73 34.94
N LYS A 275 -0.36 24.94 34.95
CA LYS A 275 -1.74 25.30 35.31
C LYS A 275 -2.63 25.18 34.06
N GLY A 276 -3.58 24.26 34.09
CA GLY A 276 -4.56 24.06 32.99
C GLY A 276 -4.24 22.95 32.00
N LYS A 277 -3.09 22.27 32.15
CA LYS A 277 -2.83 20.97 31.49
C LYS A 277 -3.47 19.83 32.30
N VAL A 278 -3.95 18.80 31.61
CA VAL A 278 -4.44 17.54 32.21
C VAL A 278 -3.51 16.38 31.83
N ARG A 279 -3.37 15.38 32.71
CA ARG A 279 -2.76 14.10 32.29
C ARG A 279 -3.71 13.38 31.36
N TRP A 280 -3.18 12.46 30.56
CA TRP A 280 -3.97 11.81 29.52
C TRP A 280 -5.13 10.97 30.06
N GLN A 281 -5.00 10.37 31.25
CA GLN A 281 -6.08 9.60 31.92
C GLN A 281 -7.24 10.50 32.37
N ASP A 282 -6.96 11.76 32.68
CA ASP A 282 -7.92 12.74 33.19
C ASP A 282 -8.67 13.47 32.03
N PHE A 283 -8.41 13.10 30.77
CA PHE A 283 -9.02 13.71 29.59
C PHE A 283 -10.39 13.10 29.25
N ASN A 284 -11.43 13.94 29.16
CA ASN A 284 -12.79 13.49 28.89
C ASN A 284 -13.03 13.18 27.39
N GLN A 285 -12.71 11.94 26.99
CA GLN A 285 -13.00 11.41 25.65
C GLN A 285 -14.46 11.63 25.22
N ASN A 286 -15.42 11.33 26.10
CA ASN A 286 -16.85 11.36 25.76
C ASN A 286 -17.31 12.77 25.35
N LEU A 287 -16.81 13.80 26.03
CA LEU A 287 -17.06 15.20 25.67
C LEU A 287 -16.35 15.59 24.36
N TYR A 288 -15.15 15.08 24.11
CA TYR A 288 -14.38 15.37 22.90
C TYR A 288 -14.99 14.73 21.64
N VAL A 289 -15.23 13.41 21.67
CA VAL A 289 -15.78 12.65 20.54
C VAL A 289 -17.28 12.90 20.35
N GLY A 290 -18.03 13.08 21.45
CA GLY A 290 -19.49 13.24 21.45
C GLY A 290 -20.02 14.37 20.56
N ALA A 291 -19.23 15.43 20.35
CA ALA A 291 -19.60 16.56 19.49
C ALA A 291 -19.52 16.27 17.97
N THR A 292 -18.88 15.17 17.55
CA THR A 292 -18.65 14.83 16.14
C THR A 292 -19.15 13.44 15.73
N LEU A 293 -19.98 12.80 16.56
CA LEU A 293 -20.57 11.49 16.28
C LEU A 293 -21.37 11.48 14.97
N VAL A 294 -21.27 10.38 14.22
CA VAL A 294 -22.12 10.11 13.05
C VAL A 294 -23.57 10.02 13.49
N ARG A 295 -24.48 10.77 12.85
CA ARG A 295 -25.90 10.75 13.22
C ARG A 295 -26.59 9.52 12.65
N PRO A 296 -27.63 8.97 13.32
CA PRO A 296 -28.41 7.85 12.78
C PRO A 296 -28.87 8.11 11.33
N GLY A 297 -28.64 7.14 10.45
CA GLY A 297 -28.96 7.24 9.02
C GLY A 297 -27.94 7.96 8.14
N GLN A 298 -26.83 8.47 8.69
CA GLN A 298 -25.70 8.98 7.89
C GLN A 298 -24.69 7.87 7.58
N ASP A 299 -24.01 7.98 6.43
CA ASP A 299 -22.91 7.08 6.04
C ASP A 299 -21.69 7.27 6.99
N PRO A 300 -21.26 6.23 7.73
CA PRO A 300 -20.14 6.34 8.67
C PRO A 300 -18.77 6.41 7.98
N TYR A 301 -18.68 6.12 6.68
CA TYR A 301 -17.46 6.24 5.88
C TYR A 301 -17.31 7.62 5.21
N ALA A 302 -18.39 8.41 5.13
CA ALA A 302 -18.46 9.63 4.32
C ALA A 302 -17.30 10.60 4.59
N ARG A 303 -17.08 10.95 5.87
CA ARG A 303 -16.06 11.93 6.31
C ARG A 303 -14.63 11.41 6.16
N ASN A 304 -14.36 10.15 6.52
CA ASN A 304 -12.98 9.68 6.77
C ASN A 304 -12.50 8.57 5.82
N LYS A 305 -13.38 7.94 5.04
CA LYS A 305 -13.12 6.69 4.27
C LYS A 305 -12.63 5.50 5.12
N PHE A 306 -12.97 5.53 6.40
CA PHE A 306 -13.04 4.40 7.32
C PHE A 306 -14.33 4.55 8.15
N ASN A 307 -14.76 3.47 8.81
CA ASN A 307 -15.98 3.44 9.60
C ASN A 307 -15.85 4.25 10.90
N GLN A 308 -16.30 5.50 10.90
CA GLN A 308 -16.19 6.36 12.08
C GLN A 308 -17.00 5.81 13.27
N VAL A 309 -18.12 5.12 13.03
CA VAL A 309 -18.97 4.55 14.08
C VAL A 309 -18.23 3.48 14.88
N GLU A 310 -17.39 2.65 14.25
CA GLU A 310 -16.57 1.69 15.00
C GLU A 310 -15.39 2.38 15.70
N SER A 311 -14.76 3.40 15.09
CA SER A 311 -13.70 4.17 15.75
C SER A 311 -14.19 4.92 17.00
N ASP A 312 -15.41 5.47 16.97
CA ASP A 312 -16.00 6.28 18.05
C ASP A 312 -16.48 5.44 19.26
N LYS A 313 -16.72 4.13 19.09
CA LYS A 313 -17.03 3.19 20.19
C LYS A 313 -15.82 2.87 21.08
N LEU A 314 -14.61 3.01 20.55
CA LEU A 314 -13.40 2.51 21.18
C LEU A 314 -12.87 3.47 22.24
N GLN A 315 -12.42 2.93 23.38
CA GLN A 315 -11.66 3.70 24.37
C GLN A 315 -10.36 4.22 23.75
N MET A 316 -10.00 5.46 24.09
CA MET A 316 -8.83 6.15 23.59
C MET A 316 -7.50 5.47 23.92
N ASP A 317 -7.50 4.58 24.92
CA ASP A 317 -6.33 3.88 25.43
C ASP A 317 -6.46 2.34 25.30
N ARG A 318 -7.36 1.85 24.43
CA ARG A 318 -7.71 0.44 24.29
C ARG A 318 -6.50 -0.52 24.25
N ALA A 319 -6.69 -1.74 24.74
CA ALA A 319 -5.73 -2.80 24.52
C ALA A 319 -5.66 -3.18 23.03
N VAL A 320 -4.44 -3.47 22.57
CA VAL A 320 -4.11 -4.04 21.26
C VAL A 320 -3.21 -5.25 21.50
N PRO A 321 -3.23 -6.28 20.63
CA PRO A 321 -2.36 -7.46 20.80
C PRO A 321 -0.89 -7.08 20.59
N ASP A 322 0.02 -7.66 21.39
CA ASP A 322 1.45 -7.53 21.15
C ASP A 322 1.87 -8.38 19.95
N THR A 323 2.08 -7.73 18.81
CA THR A 323 2.42 -8.31 17.51
C THR A 323 3.93 -8.49 17.29
N ARG A 324 4.77 -8.18 18.30
CA ARG A 324 6.23 -8.34 18.20
C ARG A 324 6.62 -9.82 18.27
N HIS A 325 7.73 -10.15 17.60
CA HIS A 325 8.38 -11.46 17.72
C HIS A 325 8.92 -11.68 19.15
N ASP A 326 8.91 -12.89 19.68
CA ASP A 326 9.23 -13.16 21.10
C ASP A 326 10.60 -12.63 21.55
N HIS A 327 11.62 -12.71 20.69
CA HIS A 327 12.95 -12.15 20.97
C HIS A 327 12.94 -10.62 21.23
N CYS A 328 11.91 -9.89 20.78
CA CYS A 328 11.72 -8.47 21.10
C CYS A 328 11.15 -8.24 22.51
N ARG A 329 10.48 -9.25 23.08
CA ARG A 329 9.89 -9.18 24.44
C ARG A 329 10.97 -9.34 25.52
N SER A 330 12.04 -10.07 25.21
CA SER A 330 13.20 -10.28 26.09
C SER A 330 14.33 -9.28 25.90
N LYS A 331 14.45 -8.63 24.71
CA LYS A 331 15.50 -7.62 24.47
C LYS A 331 15.29 -6.38 25.35
N GLN A 332 16.33 -6.06 26.12
CA GLN A 332 16.49 -4.78 26.79
C GLN A 332 17.01 -3.72 25.81
N TRP A 333 16.62 -2.47 26.07
CA TRP A 333 17.01 -1.28 25.30
C TRP A 333 17.87 -0.38 26.18
N ARG A 334 18.80 0.36 25.59
CA ARG A 334 19.65 1.30 26.35
C ARG A 334 18.80 2.39 27.01
N SER A 335 19.19 2.85 28.20
CA SER A 335 18.42 3.83 28.99
C SER A 335 18.76 5.30 28.68
N ASP A 336 19.88 5.54 27.99
CA ASP A 336 20.41 6.84 27.61
C ASP A 336 19.99 7.28 26.20
N LEU A 337 18.78 6.89 25.78
CA LEU A 337 18.25 7.23 24.46
C LEU A 337 17.91 8.73 24.33
N PRO A 338 18.15 9.34 23.16
CA PRO A 338 17.76 10.73 22.90
C PRO A 338 16.25 10.87 22.85
N ALA A 339 15.70 11.84 23.58
CA ALA A 339 14.28 12.16 23.50
C ALA A 339 13.89 12.68 22.10
N SER A 340 12.62 12.49 21.73
CA SER A 340 12.05 12.88 20.44
C SER A 340 10.82 13.78 20.58
N SER A 341 10.66 14.68 19.62
CA SER A 341 9.43 15.45 19.37
C SER A 341 8.59 14.67 18.35
N VAL A 342 7.39 14.26 18.75
CA VAL A 342 6.49 13.48 17.89
C VAL A 342 5.61 14.45 17.09
N VAL A 343 5.81 14.53 15.77
CA VAL A 343 5.06 15.40 14.87
C VAL A 343 3.93 14.62 14.21
N ILE A 344 2.69 15.06 14.44
CA ILE A 344 1.47 14.45 13.90
C ILE A 344 0.71 15.52 13.10
N THR A 345 0.71 15.39 11.78
CA THR A 345 -0.07 16.24 10.88
C THR A 345 -1.47 15.68 10.69
N PHE A 346 -2.51 16.53 10.72
CA PHE A 346 -3.88 16.11 10.46
C PHE A 346 -4.68 17.15 9.67
N HIS A 347 -5.66 16.70 8.89
CA HIS A 347 -6.65 17.55 8.21
C HIS A 347 -8.01 16.84 8.23
N ASN A 348 -9.00 17.44 8.90
CA ASN A 348 -10.39 16.95 8.99
C ASN A 348 -10.59 15.53 9.59
N GLU A 349 -9.57 14.98 10.25
CA GLU A 349 -9.55 13.62 10.82
C GLU A 349 -10.68 13.35 11.85
N ALA A 350 -11.02 12.08 12.08
CA ALA A 350 -11.94 11.71 13.14
C ALA A 350 -11.33 11.93 14.54
N ARG A 351 -12.06 12.63 15.41
CA ARG A 351 -11.65 12.92 16.80
C ARG A 351 -11.22 11.67 17.57
N SER A 352 -11.93 10.56 17.44
CA SER A 352 -11.59 9.29 18.12
C SER A 352 -10.24 8.72 17.67
N ALA A 353 -9.91 8.79 16.37
CA ALA A 353 -8.65 8.29 15.81
C ALA A 353 -7.47 9.21 16.17
N LEU A 354 -7.65 10.53 16.05
CA LEU A 354 -6.62 11.51 16.41
C LEU A 354 -6.28 11.45 17.90
N LEU A 355 -7.29 11.39 18.78
CA LEU A 355 -7.11 11.21 20.22
C LEU A 355 -6.39 9.88 20.51
N ARG A 356 -6.89 8.75 19.98
CA ARG A 356 -6.29 7.43 20.22
C ARG A 356 -4.83 7.34 19.74
N THR A 357 -4.47 8.06 18.68
CA THR A 357 -3.07 8.21 18.25
C THR A 357 -2.22 8.88 19.33
N VAL A 358 -2.62 10.08 19.80
CA VAL A 358 -1.92 10.83 20.86
C VAL A 358 -1.81 10.02 22.15
N ILE A 359 -2.89 9.36 22.56
CA ILE A 359 -2.93 8.55 23.79
C ILE A 359 -2.05 7.31 23.66
N SER A 360 -1.99 6.64 22.49
CA SER A 360 -1.09 5.51 22.28
C SER A 360 0.39 5.91 22.40
N VAL A 361 0.78 7.09 21.90
CA VAL A 361 2.12 7.65 22.08
C VAL A 361 2.42 7.91 23.56
N LEU A 362 1.49 8.53 24.30
CA LEU A 362 1.69 8.83 25.73
C LEU A 362 1.66 7.58 26.64
N LYS A 363 0.91 6.53 26.25
CA LYS A 363 0.74 5.30 27.03
C LYS A 363 1.81 4.24 26.76
N LYS A 364 2.33 4.13 25.52
CA LYS A 364 3.27 3.07 25.10
C LYS A 364 4.73 3.52 24.95
N SER A 365 5.06 4.77 25.31
CA SER A 365 6.43 5.30 25.22
C SER A 365 6.96 5.67 26.61
N PRO A 366 8.24 5.40 26.94
CA PRO A 366 8.85 5.87 28.19
C PRO A 366 8.73 7.40 28.36
N PRO A 367 8.22 7.92 29.49
CA PRO A 367 7.92 9.35 29.63
C PRO A 367 9.11 10.32 29.51
N HIS A 368 10.35 9.86 29.62
CA HIS A 368 11.53 10.71 29.38
C HIS A 368 11.88 10.82 27.89
N LEU A 369 11.44 9.89 27.04
CA LEU A 369 11.75 9.86 25.60
C LEU A 369 10.77 10.68 24.76
N VAL A 370 9.53 10.88 25.20
CA VAL A 370 8.59 11.82 24.55
C VAL A 370 8.84 13.22 25.10
N LYS A 371 9.58 14.06 24.37
CA LYS A 371 9.84 15.46 24.72
C LYS A 371 8.55 16.29 24.64
N GLU A 372 7.81 16.10 23.55
CA GLU A 372 6.57 16.79 23.20
C GLU A 372 5.82 16.04 22.10
N ILE A 373 4.54 16.34 21.94
CA ILE A 373 3.73 15.91 20.78
C ILE A 373 3.25 17.18 20.08
N ILE A 374 3.67 17.40 18.83
CA ILE A 374 3.33 18.55 18.01
C ILE A 374 2.22 18.14 17.04
N LEU A 375 0.99 18.54 17.34
CA LEU A 375 -0.15 18.40 16.44
C LEU A 375 -0.15 19.57 15.45
N VAL A 376 -0.02 19.29 14.16
CA VAL A 376 -0.11 20.29 13.10
C VAL A 376 -1.45 20.14 12.39
N ASP A 377 -2.38 21.05 12.67
CA ASP A 377 -3.68 21.14 12.03
C ASP A 377 -3.53 21.83 10.67
N ASP A 378 -3.55 21.05 9.61
CA ASP A 378 -3.48 21.52 8.22
C ASP A 378 -4.85 22.04 7.75
N TYR A 379 -5.34 23.08 8.44
CA TYR A 379 -6.55 23.81 8.11
C TYR A 379 -7.80 22.92 8.04
N SER A 380 -8.12 22.22 9.14
CA SER A 380 -9.38 21.48 9.30
C SER A 380 -10.61 22.41 9.34
N ASP A 381 -11.77 21.91 8.88
CA ASP A 381 -13.02 22.67 8.75
C ASP A 381 -13.70 22.96 10.11
N ASN A 382 -13.89 24.23 10.45
CA ASN A 382 -14.66 24.64 11.64
C ASN A 382 -16.19 24.57 11.41
N ARG A 383 -16.76 23.36 11.33
CA ARG A 383 -18.17 23.10 10.96
C ARG A 383 -19.19 23.25 12.09
N GLU A 384 -19.42 24.49 12.52
CA GLU A 384 -20.78 24.93 12.91
C GLU A 384 -21.45 25.75 11.79
N SER A 385 -20.68 26.13 10.76
CA SER A 385 -21.08 27.03 9.66
C SER A 385 -22.00 26.42 8.60
N SER A 386 -22.20 25.10 8.59
CA SER A 386 -23.03 24.40 7.58
C SER A 386 -24.36 23.85 8.11
N ALA A 387 -24.83 24.32 9.28
CA ALA A 387 -26.11 23.95 9.86
C ALA A 387 -27.07 25.16 9.89
N PRO A 388 -28.13 25.20 9.05
CA PRO A 388 -29.10 26.29 9.06
C PRO A 388 -30.09 26.13 10.22
N SER A 389 -29.80 26.71 11.39
CA SER A 389 -30.79 26.90 12.46
C SER A 389 -30.46 28.07 13.39
N LEU A 390 -31.49 28.59 14.08
CA LEU A 390 -31.46 29.85 14.81
C LEU A 390 -30.86 29.69 16.23
N THR A 391 -29.56 29.94 16.38
CA THR A 391 -28.96 30.39 17.66
C THR A 391 -27.77 31.32 17.40
N ILE A 392 -27.99 32.63 17.41
CA ILE A 392 -26.94 33.63 17.09
C ILE A 392 -26.30 34.25 18.36
N LEU A 393 -26.93 34.11 19.53
CA LEU A 393 -26.58 34.86 20.75
C LEU A 393 -25.50 34.23 21.67
N PHE A 394 -24.81 33.15 21.24
CA PHE A 394 -23.75 32.50 22.04
C PHE A 394 -22.48 32.14 21.23
N LYS A 395 -22.22 32.83 20.11
CA LYS A 395 -21.23 32.41 19.09
C LYS A 395 -19.79 32.95 19.24
N SER A 396 -19.48 33.75 20.26
CA SER A 396 -18.14 34.33 20.46
C SER A 396 -17.09 33.36 21.02
N GLU A 397 -17.48 32.48 21.95
CA GLU A 397 -16.55 31.82 22.89
C GLU A 397 -16.37 30.30 22.73
N ARG A 398 -17.15 29.63 21.88
CA ARG A 398 -17.03 28.17 21.63
C ARG A 398 -16.41 27.80 20.29
N ARG A 399 -15.40 28.58 19.86
CA ARG A 399 -14.48 28.22 18.77
C ARG A 399 -13.47 27.17 19.25
N THR A 400 -13.93 25.94 19.45
CA THR A 400 -13.09 24.82 19.89
C THR A 400 -12.66 23.96 18.71
N GLU A 401 -11.54 24.33 18.12
CA GLU A 401 -10.89 23.60 17.02
C GLU A 401 -10.39 22.22 17.52
N ASP A 402 -10.44 21.20 16.66
CA ASP A 402 -10.25 19.80 17.06
C ASP A 402 -8.86 19.56 17.70
N GLY A 403 -7.82 20.26 17.24
CA GLY A 403 -6.49 20.26 17.85
C GLY A 403 -6.43 21.03 19.18
N ALA A 404 -7.03 22.22 19.26
CA ALA A 404 -6.95 23.09 20.45
C ALA A 404 -7.52 22.45 21.73
N LEU A 405 -8.50 21.54 21.60
CA LEU A 405 -8.99 20.73 22.71
C LEU A 405 -7.95 19.70 23.20
N LEU A 406 -7.27 19.01 22.28
CA LEU A 406 -6.16 18.10 22.59
C LEU A 406 -4.94 18.85 23.14
N GLY A 407 -4.78 20.13 22.79
CA GLY A 407 -3.80 21.05 23.37
C GLY A 407 -3.90 21.24 24.89
N LYS A 408 -4.93 20.69 25.56
CA LYS A 408 -5.01 20.62 27.03
C LYS A 408 -4.30 19.41 27.63
N ILE A 409 -4.01 18.37 26.85
CA ILE A 409 -3.28 17.18 27.31
C ILE A 409 -1.81 17.55 27.58
N GLU A 410 -1.21 16.89 28.56
CA GLU A 410 0.21 16.94 28.86
C GLU A 410 1.08 16.74 27.60
N LYS A 411 2.19 17.46 27.50
CA LYS A 411 3.15 17.44 26.37
C LYS A 411 2.61 17.80 24.98
N VAL A 412 1.30 17.87 24.77
CA VAL A 412 0.70 18.26 23.49
C VAL A 412 0.87 19.76 23.26
N ARG A 413 1.44 20.12 22.11
CA ARG A 413 1.48 21.47 21.55
C ARG A 413 0.76 21.44 20.20
N VAL A 414 0.03 22.49 19.87
CA VAL A 414 -0.78 22.58 18.66
C VAL A 414 -0.28 23.74 17.82
N LEU A 415 -0.12 23.50 16.52
CA LEU A 415 0.14 24.49 15.50
C LEU A 415 -1.00 24.36 14.46
N ARG A 416 -1.53 25.47 13.95
CA ARG A 416 -2.57 25.45 12.91
C ARG A 416 -2.13 26.30 11.74
N ASN A 417 -2.32 25.78 10.52
CA ASN A 417 -2.02 26.51 9.30
C ASN A 417 -3.21 27.42 8.95
N ASP A 418 -2.98 28.72 8.66
CA ASP A 418 -4.01 29.69 8.19
C ASP A 418 -4.74 29.27 6.91
N ARG A 419 -4.15 28.34 6.16
CA ARG A 419 -4.65 27.76 4.92
C ARG A 419 -4.14 26.33 4.80
N ARG A 420 -4.79 25.51 3.99
CA ARG A 420 -4.34 24.15 3.73
C ARG A 420 -3.04 24.14 2.93
N GLU A 421 -1.95 23.73 3.56
CA GLU A 421 -0.61 23.64 2.99
C GLU A 421 -0.29 22.21 2.51
N GLY A 422 -0.87 21.18 3.12
CA GLY A 422 -0.61 19.76 2.81
C GLY A 422 0.45 19.11 3.69
N LEU A 423 0.59 17.79 3.55
CA LEU A 423 1.38 16.91 4.40
C LEU A 423 2.84 17.37 4.53
N MET A 424 3.53 17.56 3.41
CA MET A 424 4.97 17.84 3.37
C MET A 424 5.30 19.15 4.10
N ARG A 425 4.58 20.23 3.78
CA ARG A 425 4.76 21.55 4.39
C ARG A 425 4.36 21.56 5.85
N SER A 426 3.31 20.83 6.23
CA SER A 426 2.88 20.70 7.63
C SER A 426 3.87 19.90 8.49
N ARG A 427 4.47 18.84 7.93
CA ARG A 427 5.55 18.10 8.61
C ARG A 427 6.79 18.95 8.81
N VAL A 428 7.15 19.78 7.84
CA VAL A 428 8.23 20.77 7.99
C VAL A 428 7.88 21.82 9.06
N CYS A 429 6.65 22.32 9.09
CA CYS A 429 6.19 23.24 10.14
C CYS A 429 6.40 22.66 11.56
N GLY A 430 6.01 21.40 11.76
CA GLY A 430 6.22 20.70 13.03
C GLY A 430 7.68 20.39 13.35
N ALA A 431 8.49 20.03 12.35
CA ALA A 431 9.92 19.77 12.51
C ALA A 431 10.71 21.04 12.87
N ASP A 432 10.38 22.17 12.25
CA ASP A 432 11.02 23.46 12.49
C ASP A 432 10.71 23.94 13.93
N ALA A 433 9.49 23.71 14.40
CA ALA A 433 9.09 23.99 15.78
C ALA A 433 9.68 23.02 16.82
N ALA A 434 10.16 21.84 16.43
CA ALA A 434 10.56 20.76 17.34
C ALA A 434 11.79 21.12 18.20
N THR A 435 11.70 20.81 19.50
CA THR A 435 12.74 21.10 20.51
C THR A 435 13.65 19.92 20.85
N ALA A 436 13.37 18.73 20.34
CA ALA A 436 14.17 17.51 20.55
C ALA A 436 15.24 17.31 19.46
N PRO A 437 16.32 16.57 19.74
CA PRO A 437 17.32 16.18 18.74
C PRO A 437 16.80 15.17 17.70
N VAL A 438 15.74 14.41 18.01
CA VAL A 438 15.17 13.40 17.10
C VAL A 438 13.71 13.73 16.76
N LEU A 439 13.37 13.64 15.48
CA LEU A 439 12.00 13.77 14.97
C LEU A 439 11.35 12.38 14.84
N THR A 440 10.11 12.26 15.29
CA THR A 440 9.26 11.08 15.02
C THR A 440 8.01 11.56 14.28
N PHE A 441 7.78 11.08 13.07
CA PHE A 441 6.56 11.37 12.31
C PHE A 441 5.59 10.21 12.41
N LEU A 442 4.31 10.53 12.67
CA LEU A 442 3.19 9.60 12.61
C LEU A 442 2.00 10.27 11.91
N ASP A 443 1.23 9.49 11.17
CA ASP A 443 -0.07 9.93 10.67
C ASP A 443 -1.14 9.86 11.77
N SER A 444 -2.18 10.69 11.66
CA SER A 444 -3.17 11.00 12.71
C SER A 444 -4.20 9.91 13.04
N HIS A 445 -3.90 8.66 12.71
CA HIS A 445 -4.80 7.50 12.77
C HIS A 445 -3.97 6.21 12.93
N CYS A 446 -3.06 6.26 13.91
CA CYS A 446 -2.13 5.19 14.24
C CYS A 446 -2.29 4.74 15.70
N GLU A 447 -1.84 3.52 16.02
CA GLU A 447 -1.86 2.99 17.39
C GLU A 447 -0.53 2.30 17.70
N CYS A 448 0.30 2.96 18.52
CA CYS A 448 1.59 2.46 18.96
C CYS A 448 1.46 1.17 19.78
N ASN A 449 2.39 0.22 19.60
CA ASN A 449 2.44 -1.01 20.39
C ASN A 449 3.50 -0.96 21.50
N ASP A 450 3.66 -2.03 22.28
CA ASP A 450 4.57 -2.08 23.44
C ASP A 450 6.05 -1.92 23.04
N HIS A 451 6.77 -1.01 23.71
CA HIS A 451 8.17 -0.65 23.41
C HIS A 451 8.42 -0.34 21.93
N TRP A 452 7.52 0.40 21.29
CA TRP A 452 7.64 0.76 19.88
C TRP A 452 8.72 1.81 19.60
N LEU A 453 9.06 2.67 20.56
CA LEU A 453 9.87 3.87 20.33
C LEU A 453 11.37 3.61 20.54
N GLU A 454 11.70 2.89 21.61
CA GLU A 454 13.07 2.52 21.98
C GLU A 454 13.85 1.83 20.85
N PRO A 455 13.27 0.88 20.07
CA PRO A 455 13.95 0.26 18.94
C PRO A 455 14.27 1.22 17.79
N LEU A 456 13.49 2.29 17.64
CA LEU A 456 13.71 3.29 16.60
C LEU A 456 14.79 4.28 17.04
N LEU A 457 14.72 4.74 18.30
CA LEU A 457 15.70 5.66 18.87
C LEU A 457 17.08 5.02 19.02
N GLU A 458 17.19 3.73 19.37
CA GLU A 458 18.47 3.02 19.50
C GLU A 458 19.27 3.07 18.17
N ARG A 459 18.59 2.84 17.03
CA ARG A 459 19.20 2.84 15.70
C ARG A 459 19.68 4.21 15.23
N VAL A 460 18.96 5.28 15.58
CA VAL A 460 19.31 6.68 15.24
C VAL A 460 20.37 7.23 16.20
N ALA A 461 20.38 6.78 17.46
CA ALA A 461 21.41 7.12 18.45
C ALA A 461 22.77 6.47 18.17
N GLU A 462 22.78 5.28 17.57
CA GLU A 462 23.99 4.66 17.01
C GLU A 462 24.53 5.40 15.78
N ASP A 463 23.66 5.97 14.95
CA ASP A 463 23.99 6.51 13.62
C ASP A 463 22.89 7.46 13.13
N LYS A 464 23.17 8.76 13.20
CA LYS A 464 22.28 9.84 12.75
C LYS A 464 21.86 9.74 11.27
N THR A 465 22.55 8.96 10.43
CA THR A 465 22.26 8.85 9.00
C THR A 465 21.19 7.81 8.65
N ARG A 466 20.73 7.03 9.64
CA ARG A 466 19.64 6.08 9.48
C ARG A 466 18.30 6.77 9.66
N VAL A 467 17.38 6.50 8.74
CA VAL A 467 15.96 6.85 8.86
C VAL A 467 15.19 5.56 9.04
N VAL A 468 14.51 5.42 10.18
CA VAL A 468 14.01 4.11 10.62
C VAL A 468 12.50 4.12 10.80
N SER A 469 11.86 2.98 10.55
CA SER A 469 10.40 2.85 10.52
C SER A 469 9.94 1.59 11.28
N PRO A 470 8.74 1.61 11.88
CA PRO A 470 8.15 0.41 12.48
C PRO A 470 7.73 -0.59 11.38
N ILE A 471 7.50 -1.85 11.75
CA ILE A 471 6.53 -2.65 10.99
C ILE A 471 5.15 -2.02 11.22
N ILE A 472 4.50 -1.67 10.11
CA ILE A 472 3.19 -0.99 10.12
C ILE A 472 2.10 -2.05 10.13
N ASP A 473 1.48 -2.26 11.29
CA ASP A 473 0.37 -3.20 11.48
C ASP A 473 -0.94 -2.65 10.92
N VAL A 474 -1.89 -3.54 10.65
CA VAL A 474 -3.17 -3.16 10.02
C VAL A 474 -4.23 -2.90 11.09
N ILE A 475 -4.72 -1.67 11.16
CA ILE A 475 -6.02 -1.37 11.79
C ILE A 475 -7.07 -1.43 10.68
N ASN A 476 -7.97 -2.40 10.76
CA ASN A 476 -8.98 -2.63 9.73
C ASN A 476 -9.95 -1.43 9.64
N MET A 477 -10.15 -0.88 8.42
CA MET A 477 -10.97 0.33 8.21
C MET A 477 -12.48 0.16 8.45
N ASP A 478 -12.99 -1.07 8.51
CA ASP A 478 -14.42 -1.36 8.59
C ASP A 478 -14.85 -1.71 10.03
N ASN A 479 -13.99 -2.40 10.79
CA ASN A 479 -14.26 -2.93 12.14
C ASN A 479 -13.21 -2.55 13.22
N PHE A 480 -12.15 -1.83 12.85
CA PHE A 480 -11.05 -1.38 13.72
C PHE A 480 -10.29 -2.47 14.50
N GLN A 481 -10.37 -3.74 14.11
CA GLN A 481 -9.48 -4.78 14.62
C GLN A 481 -8.01 -4.47 14.27
N TYR A 482 -7.11 -4.71 15.21
CA TYR A 482 -5.66 -4.53 15.07
C TYR A 482 -5.04 -5.89 14.73
N VAL A 483 -4.36 -5.99 13.59
CA VAL A 483 -3.82 -7.24 13.03
C VAL A 483 -2.35 -7.05 12.67
N GLY A 484 -1.49 -7.97 13.13
CA GLY A 484 -0.05 -7.91 12.86
C GLY A 484 0.28 -8.09 11.38
N ALA A 485 1.11 -7.19 10.84
CA ALA A 485 1.66 -7.32 9.50
C ALA A 485 2.82 -8.33 9.45
N SER A 486 3.09 -8.87 8.27
CA SER A 486 4.20 -9.80 8.02
C SER A 486 5.56 -9.10 8.17
N ALA A 487 6.52 -9.80 8.79
CA ALA A 487 7.91 -9.35 8.93
C ALA A 487 8.81 -9.71 7.72
N ASP A 488 8.24 -10.37 6.71
CA ASP A 488 8.90 -10.76 5.45
C ASP A 488 8.66 -9.73 4.31
N LEU A 489 8.22 -8.51 4.66
CA LEU A 489 7.93 -7.43 3.71
C LEU A 489 9.00 -6.32 3.76
N LYS A 490 9.24 -5.69 2.61
CA LYS A 490 9.98 -4.43 2.47
C LYS A 490 9.21 -3.44 1.58
N GLY A 491 9.49 -2.15 1.70
CA GLY A 491 8.83 -1.12 0.89
C GLY A 491 9.52 -0.92 -0.45
N GLY A 492 8.74 -1.01 -1.54
CA GLY A 492 9.21 -0.94 -2.92
C GLY A 492 8.25 -0.15 -3.82
N PHE A 493 8.50 -0.18 -5.12
CA PHE A 493 7.70 0.50 -6.15
C PHE A 493 7.88 -0.17 -7.52
N ASP A 494 6.84 -0.11 -8.35
CA ASP A 494 6.97 -0.36 -9.78
C ASP A 494 7.24 0.97 -10.52
N TRP A 495 7.57 0.91 -11.82
CA TRP A 495 7.88 2.11 -12.61
C TRP A 495 6.74 3.14 -12.73
N ASN A 496 5.52 2.81 -12.32
CA ASN A 496 4.44 3.79 -12.13
C ASN A 496 4.68 4.77 -10.96
N LEU A 497 5.71 4.52 -10.15
CA LEU A 497 6.11 5.24 -8.94
C LEU A 497 5.01 5.29 -7.86
N VAL A 498 4.27 4.18 -7.71
CA VAL A 498 3.36 3.95 -6.58
C VAL A 498 4.05 3.04 -5.56
N PHE A 499 3.92 3.37 -4.27
CA PHE A 499 4.43 2.52 -3.19
C PHE A 499 3.71 1.17 -3.15
N LYS A 500 4.47 0.09 -3.01
CA LYS A 500 3.98 -1.26 -2.72
C LYS A 500 4.82 -1.94 -1.62
N TRP A 501 4.29 -3.03 -1.09
CA TRP A 501 5.06 -3.96 -0.26
C TRP A 501 5.56 -5.10 -1.14
N ASP A 502 6.87 -5.26 -1.24
CA ASP A 502 7.49 -6.43 -1.87
C ASP A 502 7.78 -7.48 -0.78
N TYR A 503 7.56 -8.76 -1.13
CA TYR A 503 8.05 -9.88 -0.32
C TYR A 503 9.56 -10.02 -0.46
N MET A 504 10.24 -10.31 0.66
CA MET A 504 11.66 -10.60 0.66
C MET A 504 12.00 -11.85 -0.16
N THR A 505 13.12 -11.79 -0.89
CA THR A 505 13.63 -12.93 -1.65
C THR A 505 13.90 -14.13 -0.74
N LEU A 506 13.97 -15.34 -1.31
CA LEU A 506 14.27 -16.55 -0.53
C LEU A 506 15.64 -16.45 0.17
N GLU A 507 16.61 -15.77 -0.45
CA GLU A 507 17.91 -15.47 0.14
C GLU A 507 17.80 -14.49 1.32
N GLN A 508 17.08 -13.37 1.15
CA GLN A 508 16.87 -12.39 2.22
C GLN A 508 16.18 -13.00 3.44
N ARG A 509 15.21 -13.89 3.23
CA ARG A 509 14.53 -14.61 4.31
C ARG A 509 15.45 -15.63 4.99
N ARG A 510 16.24 -16.40 4.23
CA ARG A 510 17.27 -17.32 4.78
C ARG A 510 18.31 -16.59 5.61
N ALA A 511 18.86 -15.48 5.11
CA ALA A 511 19.85 -14.66 5.82
C ALA A 511 19.32 -14.10 7.16
N ARG A 512 18.00 -13.93 7.29
CA ARG A 512 17.33 -13.46 8.50
C ARG A 512 16.97 -14.58 9.50
N GLN A 513 17.10 -15.86 9.15
CA GLN A 513 16.73 -16.98 10.05
C GLN A 513 17.54 -16.98 11.37
N GLY A 514 18.82 -16.62 11.32
CA GLY A 514 19.67 -16.52 12.52
C GLY A 514 19.35 -15.32 13.42
N ASN A 515 18.64 -14.30 12.92
CA ASN A 515 18.17 -13.15 13.71
C ASN A 515 16.93 -12.51 13.06
N PRO A 516 15.72 -13.04 13.31
CA PRO A 516 14.49 -12.54 12.68
C PRO A 516 14.13 -11.11 13.10
N ILE A 517 14.70 -10.61 14.21
CA ILE A 517 14.47 -9.26 14.74
C ILE A 517 15.51 -8.23 14.26
N ALA A 518 16.47 -8.64 13.42
CA ALA A 518 17.44 -7.72 12.82
C ALA A 518 16.75 -6.63 11.97
N PRO A 519 17.29 -5.39 11.93
CA PRO A 519 16.85 -4.35 11.02
C PRO A 519 16.81 -4.80 9.55
N ILE A 520 15.77 -4.39 8.84
CA ILE A 520 15.56 -4.68 7.41
C ILE A 520 15.90 -3.42 6.62
N LYS A 521 16.95 -3.45 5.78
CA LYS A 521 17.20 -2.37 4.82
C LYS A 521 16.07 -2.34 3.78
N THR A 522 15.44 -1.18 3.58
CA THR A 522 14.29 -1.04 2.67
C THR A 522 14.57 -0.07 1.52
N PRO A 523 14.24 -0.39 0.25
CA PRO A 523 14.37 0.53 -0.87
C PRO A 523 13.64 1.86 -0.66
N MET A 524 12.42 1.79 -0.14
CA MET A 524 11.57 2.93 0.19
C MET A 524 10.85 2.69 1.53
N ILE A 525 10.53 3.77 2.25
CA ILE A 525 9.58 3.75 3.37
C ILE A 525 8.17 4.11 2.89
N ALA A 526 7.13 3.62 3.56
CA ALA A 526 5.74 3.99 3.27
C ALA A 526 5.50 5.52 3.36
N GLY A 527 6.28 6.21 4.18
CA GLY A 527 6.27 7.67 4.35
C GLY A 527 5.40 8.15 5.52
N GLY A 528 4.36 7.39 5.89
CA GLY A 528 3.47 7.76 7.01
C GLY A 528 4.13 7.78 8.38
N LEU A 529 5.00 6.79 8.65
CA LEU A 529 5.58 6.53 9.98
C LEU A 529 7.11 6.35 9.87
N PHE A 530 7.90 7.25 10.48
CA PHE A 530 9.36 7.13 10.56
C PHE A 530 10.00 8.01 11.63
N VAL A 531 11.25 7.70 11.99
CA VAL A 531 12.09 8.41 12.97
C VAL A 531 13.41 8.81 12.31
N MET A 532 13.87 10.03 12.59
CA MET A 532 15.05 10.63 11.95
C MET A 532 15.71 11.67 12.87
N ASP A 533 17.03 11.74 12.89
CA ASP A 533 17.76 12.82 13.57
C ASP A 533 17.39 14.20 12.96
N LYS A 534 17.10 15.20 13.81
CA LYS A 534 16.62 16.51 13.37
C LYS A 534 17.66 17.24 12.53
N GLU A 535 18.92 17.25 12.98
CA GLU A 535 20.03 17.89 12.28
C GLU A 535 20.24 17.22 10.90
N TYR A 536 20.10 15.90 10.80
CA TYR A 536 20.17 15.19 9.53
C TYR A 536 19.00 15.50 8.59
N PHE A 537 17.76 15.60 9.11
CA PHE A 537 16.60 16.05 8.35
C PHE A 537 16.80 17.46 7.79
N GLU A 538 17.32 18.39 8.60
CA GLU A 538 17.64 19.75 8.19
C GLU A 538 18.79 19.79 7.16
N ARG A 539 19.88 19.04 7.39
CA ARG A 539 21.06 18.95 6.51
C ARG A 539 20.73 18.36 5.14
N LEU A 540 19.90 17.32 5.09
CA LEU A 540 19.34 16.77 3.85
C LEU A 540 18.27 17.69 3.22
N GLY A 541 17.91 18.81 3.84
CA GLY A 541 17.03 19.79 3.23
C GLY A 541 15.53 19.54 3.38
N LYS A 542 15.14 18.92 4.48
CA LYS A 542 13.75 18.74 4.97
C LYS A 542 12.89 17.95 3.97
N TYR A 543 11.77 18.51 3.51
CA TYR A 543 11.01 18.05 2.34
C TYR A 543 11.04 19.11 1.23
N ASP A 544 10.71 18.73 0.00
CA ASP A 544 10.44 19.68 -1.07
C ASP A 544 9.13 20.46 -0.80
N MET A 545 9.28 21.70 -0.34
CA MET A 545 8.17 22.60 0.01
C MET A 545 7.25 22.98 -1.16
N MET A 546 7.61 22.63 -2.41
CA MET A 546 6.75 22.83 -3.58
C MET A 546 5.94 21.57 -3.97
N MET A 547 6.03 20.47 -3.23
CA MET A 547 5.04 19.39 -3.28
C MET A 547 3.75 19.80 -2.58
N ASP A 548 2.61 19.33 -3.09
CA ASP A 548 1.29 19.78 -2.67
C ASP A 548 0.41 18.64 -2.15
N VAL A 549 -0.34 18.90 -1.08
CA VAL A 549 -1.32 18.00 -0.44
C VAL A 549 -0.76 16.66 0.08
N TRP A 550 -0.51 15.68 -0.78
CA TRP A 550 -0.15 14.30 -0.42
C TRP A 550 0.46 13.56 -1.62
N GLY A 551 1.39 12.63 -1.34
CA GLY A 551 1.92 11.66 -2.29
C GLY A 551 3.19 12.13 -2.99
N GLY A 552 4.13 11.21 -3.20
CA GLY A 552 5.41 11.45 -3.86
C GLY A 552 6.53 11.94 -2.95
N GLU A 553 6.22 12.37 -1.72
CA GLU A 553 7.23 12.79 -0.73
C GLU A 553 7.99 11.61 -0.14
N ASN A 554 7.34 10.44 -0.08
CA ASN A 554 7.93 9.18 0.36
C ASN A 554 9.00 8.65 -0.61
N LEU A 555 8.78 8.75 -1.92
CA LEU A 555 9.79 8.53 -2.96
C LEU A 555 10.96 9.50 -2.79
N GLU A 556 10.66 10.80 -2.73
CA GLU A 556 11.67 11.88 -2.72
C GLU A 556 12.63 11.75 -1.54
N ILE A 557 12.12 11.56 -0.32
CA ILE A 557 12.97 11.38 0.85
C ILE A 557 13.72 10.03 0.81
N SER A 558 13.11 8.96 0.29
CA SER A 558 13.75 7.65 0.21
C SER A 558 14.92 7.65 -0.77
N PHE A 559 14.72 8.19 -1.97
CA PHE A 559 15.76 8.35 -2.97
C PHE A 559 16.88 9.26 -2.48
N ARG A 560 16.53 10.39 -1.85
CA ARG A 560 17.49 11.36 -1.29
C ARG A 560 18.35 10.76 -0.17
N VAL A 561 17.75 10.09 0.82
CA VAL A 561 18.50 9.49 1.94
C VAL A 561 19.52 8.49 1.41
N TRP A 562 19.11 7.54 0.56
CA TRP A 562 20.01 6.53 0.01
C TRP A 562 21.09 7.13 -0.91
N GLN A 563 20.73 7.97 -1.90
CA GLN A 563 21.70 8.54 -2.84
C GLN A 563 22.70 9.48 -2.13
N CYS A 564 22.26 10.20 -1.09
CA CYS A 564 23.09 11.15 -0.34
C CYS A 564 23.73 10.52 0.91
N GLY A 565 23.92 9.19 0.94
CA GLY A 565 24.83 8.49 1.85
C GLY A 565 24.24 8.02 3.19
N GLY A 566 22.94 8.16 3.42
CA GLY A 566 22.24 7.53 4.55
C GLY A 566 21.64 6.18 4.21
N SER A 567 20.74 5.68 5.06
CA SER A 567 20.01 4.43 4.82
C SER A 567 18.60 4.44 5.42
N LEU A 568 17.73 3.59 4.87
CA LEU A 568 16.37 3.36 5.37
C LEU A 568 16.25 1.97 6.00
N GLU A 569 15.67 1.88 7.20
CA GLU A 569 15.44 0.61 7.89
C GLU A 569 13.97 0.43 8.33
N ILE A 570 13.47 -0.81 8.27
CA ILE A 570 12.26 -1.27 8.99
C ILE A 570 12.74 -2.09 10.19
N ILE A 571 12.24 -1.80 11.39
CA ILE A 571 12.73 -2.37 12.66
C ILE A 571 11.68 -3.34 13.24
N PRO A 572 11.89 -4.68 13.19
CA PRO A 572 10.81 -5.65 13.49
C PRO A 572 10.25 -5.62 14.92
N CYS A 573 11.02 -5.12 15.89
CA CYS A 573 10.57 -4.95 17.27
C CYS A 573 9.73 -3.69 17.49
N SER A 574 9.76 -2.73 16.57
CA SER A 574 8.86 -1.59 16.60
C SER A 574 7.60 -1.91 15.79
N ARG A 575 6.45 -1.80 16.46
CA ARG A 575 5.13 -2.10 15.90
C ARG A 575 4.21 -0.90 16.12
N VAL A 576 3.60 -0.42 15.05
CA VAL A 576 2.58 0.64 15.10
C VAL A 576 1.48 0.29 14.12
N GLY A 577 0.24 0.21 14.60
CA GLY A 577 -0.93 -0.02 13.75
C GLY A 577 -1.33 1.24 13.00
N HIS A 578 -1.85 1.11 11.79
CA HIS A 578 -2.31 2.21 10.94
C HIS A 578 -3.64 1.88 10.25
N VAL A 579 -4.56 2.86 10.18
CA VAL A 579 -5.85 2.69 9.48
C VAL A 579 -5.68 2.83 7.96
N PHE A 580 -5.35 1.72 7.30
CA PHE A 580 -5.24 1.68 5.84
C PHE A 580 -6.61 1.88 5.17
N ARG A 581 -6.69 2.86 4.24
CA ARG A 581 -7.93 3.27 3.55
C ARG A 581 -7.83 2.99 2.05
N LYS A 582 -8.94 2.58 1.42
CA LYS A 582 -9.01 2.38 -0.04
C LYS A 582 -9.11 3.68 -0.85
N GLN A 583 -9.42 4.81 -0.20
CA GLN A 583 -9.59 6.13 -0.82
C GLN A 583 -9.22 7.23 0.18
N HIS A 584 -8.78 8.39 -0.33
CA HIS A 584 -8.56 9.58 0.51
C HIS A 584 -9.90 10.31 0.79
N PRO A 585 -10.14 10.80 2.01
CA PRO A 585 -11.35 11.57 2.34
C PRO A 585 -11.33 13.02 1.84
N TYR A 586 -10.15 13.61 1.75
CA TYR A 586 -9.96 15.05 1.56
C TYR A 586 -9.75 15.47 0.10
N THR A 587 -10.02 16.74 -0.18
CA THR A 587 -9.98 17.31 -1.53
C THR A 587 -8.57 17.41 -2.10
N PHE A 588 -8.46 17.47 -3.43
CA PHE A 588 -7.21 17.73 -4.15
C PHE A 588 -7.47 18.81 -5.21
N PRO A 589 -6.88 20.02 -5.09
CA PRO A 589 -7.00 21.06 -6.11
C PRO A 589 -6.46 20.55 -7.46
N GLY A 590 -7.30 20.54 -8.51
CA GLY A 590 -6.95 19.95 -9.81
C GLY A 590 -7.06 18.42 -9.90
N GLY A 591 -7.56 17.74 -8.86
CA GLY A 591 -7.75 16.29 -8.81
C GLY A 591 -6.52 15.52 -8.30
N SER A 592 -6.77 14.40 -7.62
CA SER A 592 -5.72 13.60 -6.95
C SER A 592 -4.65 13.08 -7.91
N GLY A 593 -5.05 12.56 -9.08
CA GLY A 593 -4.11 12.10 -10.11
C GLY A 593 -3.16 13.21 -10.61
N THR A 594 -3.67 14.43 -10.78
CA THR A 594 -2.86 15.59 -11.22
C THR A 594 -1.85 16.01 -10.15
N VAL A 595 -2.28 16.07 -8.87
CA VAL A 595 -1.41 16.42 -7.74
C VAL A 595 -0.35 15.34 -7.50
N PHE A 596 -0.76 14.07 -7.53
CA PHE A 596 0.15 12.93 -7.39
C PHE A 596 1.19 12.91 -8.52
N ALA A 597 0.77 13.05 -9.78
CA ALA A 597 1.68 13.12 -10.92
C ALA A 597 2.63 14.33 -10.82
N ARG A 598 2.13 15.50 -10.38
CA ARG A 598 2.94 16.71 -10.14
C ARG A 598 4.05 16.45 -9.12
N ASN A 599 3.73 15.93 -7.93
CA ASN A 599 4.72 15.65 -6.89
C ASN A 599 5.71 14.56 -7.34
N THR A 600 5.18 13.48 -7.91
CA THR A 600 5.98 12.35 -8.42
C THR A 600 6.96 12.79 -9.53
N ARG A 601 6.57 13.73 -10.40
CA ARG A 601 7.51 14.37 -11.35
C ARG A 601 8.61 15.15 -10.66
N ARG A 602 8.32 15.89 -9.58
CA ARG A 602 9.35 16.64 -8.83
C ARG A 602 10.38 15.68 -8.21
N ALA A 603 9.96 14.51 -7.75
CA ALA A 603 10.87 13.46 -7.33
C ALA A 603 11.67 12.89 -8.53
N ALA A 604 11.01 12.48 -9.60
CA ALA A 604 11.64 11.83 -10.75
C ALA A 604 12.66 12.71 -11.48
N GLU A 605 12.32 13.98 -11.76
CA GLU A 605 13.19 14.92 -12.49
C GLU A 605 14.45 15.33 -11.71
N VAL A 606 14.45 15.17 -10.38
CA VAL A 606 15.61 15.45 -9.52
C VAL A 606 16.42 14.18 -9.25
N TRP A 607 15.74 13.08 -8.93
CA TRP A 607 16.38 11.91 -8.31
C TRP A 607 16.63 10.74 -9.23
N MET A 608 15.91 10.61 -10.36
CA MET A 608 15.95 9.39 -11.20
C MET A 608 16.86 9.46 -12.43
N ASP A 609 17.50 10.60 -12.68
CA ASP A 609 18.36 10.82 -13.85
C ASP A 609 17.64 10.43 -15.16
N GLU A 610 18.17 9.51 -15.98
CA GLU A 610 17.48 9.02 -17.19
C GLU A 610 16.38 7.97 -16.93
N TYR A 611 16.34 7.36 -15.76
CA TYR A 611 15.34 6.32 -15.44
C TYR A 611 13.93 6.89 -15.26
N LYS A 612 13.78 8.22 -15.15
CA LYS A 612 12.47 8.91 -15.22
C LYS A 612 11.73 8.63 -16.53
N ASN A 613 12.44 8.27 -17.60
CA ASN A 613 11.82 7.91 -18.88
C ASN A 613 10.96 6.65 -18.76
N PHE A 614 11.31 5.70 -17.89
CA PHE A 614 10.47 4.53 -17.57
C PHE A 614 9.20 4.93 -16.81
N TYR A 615 9.27 5.91 -15.90
CA TYR A 615 8.06 6.47 -15.28
C TYR A 615 7.13 7.13 -16.31
N TYR A 616 7.67 7.89 -17.26
CA TYR A 616 6.87 8.45 -18.35
C TYR A 616 6.33 7.41 -19.34
N ALA A 617 6.99 6.25 -19.48
CA ALA A 617 6.47 5.11 -20.24
C ALA A 617 5.35 4.33 -19.51
N ALA A 618 5.37 4.30 -18.17
CA ALA A 618 4.31 3.72 -17.34
C ALA A 618 3.11 4.67 -17.17
N VAL A 619 3.37 5.98 -17.07
CA VAL A 619 2.36 7.03 -16.85
C VAL A 619 2.49 8.14 -17.92
N PRO A 620 2.14 7.88 -19.21
CA PRO A 620 2.33 8.86 -20.29
C PRO A 620 1.61 10.19 -20.07
N SER A 621 0.47 10.18 -19.36
CA SER A 621 -0.28 11.38 -18.98
C SER A 621 0.53 12.34 -18.09
N ALA A 622 1.48 11.84 -17.31
CA ALA A 622 2.31 12.67 -16.45
C ALA A 622 3.21 13.63 -17.25
N ARG A 623 3.63 13.28 -18.48
CA ARG A 623 4.49 14.15 -19.33
C ARG A 623 3.94 15.58 -19.48
N ASN A 624 2.62 15.74 -19.45
CA ASN A 624 1.93 17.01 -19.67
C ASN A 624 1.61 17.79 -18.37
N VAL A 625 1.90 17.24 -17.18
CA VAL A 625 1.54 17.85 -15.88
C VAL A 625 2.62 18.86 -15.41
N PRO A 626 2.31 20.16 -15.20
CA PRO A 626 3.29 21.15 -14.78
C PRO A 626 3.75 20.97 -13.31
N TYR A 627 5.04 20.63 -13.14
CA TYR A 627 5.64 20.34 -11.83
C TYR A 627 6.34 21.55 -11.18
N GLY A 628 6.51 22.66 -11.90
CA GLY A 628 7.13 23.89 -11.41
C GLY A 628 8.67 23.83 -11.30
N ASN A 629 9.29 24.87 -10.75
CA ASN A 629 10.75 24.96 -10.64
C ASN A 629 11.31 23.92 -9.65
N ILE A 630 12.42 23.26 -10.01
CA ILE A 630 13.13 22.25 -9.20
C ILE A 630 14.61 22.59 -8.93
N GLN A 631 15.04 23.81 -9.29
CA GLN A 631 16.44 24.22 -9.27
C GLN A 631 17.08 24.08 -7.88
N SER A 632 16.36 24.50 -6.84
CA SER A 632 16.78 24.39 -5.43
C SER A 632 16.80 22.96 -4.87
N ARG A 633 16.39 21.95 -5.66
CA ARG A 633 16.55 20.51 -5.40
C ARG A 633 17.72 19.93 -6.19
N LEU A 634 17.90 20.33 -7.45
CA LEU A 634 19.06 19.97 -8.27
C LEU A 634 20.39 20.49 -7.66
N GLU A 635 20.40 21.76 -7.23
CA GLU A 635 21.53 22.38 -6.54
C GLU A 635 21.85 21.67 -5.21
N MET A 636 20.82 21.15 -4.53
CA MET A 636 20.98 20.39 -3.30
C MET A 636 21.56 19.00 -3.56
N LYS A 637 21.06 18.26 -4.57
CA LYS A 637 21.64 16.96 -5.00
C LYS A 637 23.12 17.12 -5.36
N LYS A 638 23.48 18.20 -6.08
CA LYS A 638 24.88 18.54 -6.40
C LYS A 638 25.71 18.88 -5.16
N ARG A 639 25.21 19.74 -4.27
CA ARG A 639 25.93 20.19 -3.06
C ARG A 639 26.18 19.06 -2.06
N LEU A 640 25.27 18.09 -1.98
CA LEU A 640 25.38 16.92 -1.11
C LEU A 640 26.22 15.78 -1.72
N GLY A 641 26.71 15.92 -2.96
CA GLY A 641 27.55 14.91 -3.62
C GLY A 641 26.83 13.58 -3.86
N CYS A 642 25.51 13.59 -4.03
CA CYS A 642 24.71 12.37 -4.04
C CYS A 642 24.99 11.49 -5.27
N LYS A 643 24.99 10.18 -5.06
CA LYS A 643 25.21 9.15 -6.08
C LYS A 643 24.08 9.13 -7.13
N PRO A 644 24.34 8.71 -8.38
CA PRO A 644 23.31 8.62 -9.42
C PRO A 644 22.27 7.52 -9.15
N PHE A 645 21.10 7.62 -9.79
CA PHE A 645 20.01 6.65 -9.63
C PHE A 645 20.40 5.23 -10.08
N LYS A 646 21.33 5.10 -11.04
CA LYS A 646 21.92 3.81 -11.42
C LYS A 646 22.51 3.08 -10.20
N TRP A 647 23.27 3.79 -9.36
CA TRP A 647 23.83 3.21 -8.14
C TRP A 647 22.74 2.77 -7.16
N TYR A 648 21.67 3.55 -7.01
CA TYR A 648 20.52 3.19 -6.17
C TYR A 648 19.87 1.87 -6.63
N LEU A 649 19.63 1.71 -7.93
CA LEU A 649 19.12 0.44 -8.48
C LEU A 649 20.10 -0.72 -8.22
N GLU A 650 21.38 -0.54 -8.54
CA GLU A 650 22.39 -1.61 -8.40
C GLU A 650 22.71 -2.00 -6.94
N ASN A 651 22.54 -1.10 -5.96
CA ASN A 651 23.04 -1.28 -4.59
C ASN A 651 21.95 -1.27 -3.51
N VAL A 652 20.74 -0.78 -3.82
CA VAL A 652 19.65 -0.59 -2.85
C VAL A 652 18.37 -1.32 -3.28
N TYR A 653 18.06 -1.35 -4.57
CA TYR A 653 16.85 -2.00 -5.10
C TYR A 653 17.11 -2.86 -6.35
N PRO A 654 18.01 -3.86 -6.29
CA PRO A 654 18.39 -4.66 -7.44
C PRO A 654 17.25 -5.57 -7.95
N GLU A 655 16.18 -5.75 -7.19
CA GLU A 655 15.00 -6.51 -7.63
C GLU A 655 14.03 -5.70 -8.50
N LEU A 656 14.18 -4.36 -8.59
CA LEU A 656 13.40 -3.57 -9.55
C LEU A 656 13.96 -3.77 -10.96
N ARG A 657 13.33 -4.66 -11.71
CA ARG A 657 13.75 -4.99 -13.07
C ARG A 657 13.67 -3.77 -13.98
N VAL A 658 14.83 -3.36 -14.49
CA VAL A 658 14.98 -2.31 -15.50
C VAL A 658 14.64 -2.91 -16.88
N PRO A 659 13.78 -2.27 -17.69
CA PRO A 659 13.55 -2.69 -19.07
C PRO A 659 14.82 -2.53 -19.92
N ASP A 660 15.03 -3.43 -20.89
CA ASP A 660 16.20 -3.37 -21.77
C ASP A 660 16.09 -2.16 -22.73
N HIS A 661 17.23 -1.59 -23.14
CA HIS A 661 17.28 -0.68 -24.29
C HIS A 661 16.83 -1.36 -25.60
N GLN A 662 16.75 -2.68 -25.64
CA GLN A 662 16.16 -3.48 -26.72
C GLN A 662 14.65 -3.73 -26.58
N ASP A 663 14.00 -3.34 -25.49
CA ASP A 663 12.56 -3.56 -25.31
C ASP A 663 11.73 -2.44 -25.98
N ILE A 664 10.59 -2.82 -26.57
CA ILE A 664 9.53 -1.94 -27.09
C ILE A 664 8.49 -1.67 -26.00
N ALA A 665 8.18 -2.68 -25.19
CA ALA A 665 7.21 -2.59 -24.10
C ALA A 665 7.53 -3.63 -23.01
N PHE A 666 7.10 -3.37 -21.77
CA PHE A 666 7.56 -4.11 -20.59
C PHE A 666 6.51 -4.22 -19.48
N GLY A 667 6.69 -5.22 -18.61
CA GLY A 667 5.95 -5.45 -17.38
C GLY A 667 4.80 -6.43 -17.60
N ALA A 668 3.65 -6.17 -16.98
CA ALA A 668 2.50 -7.04 -17.17
C ALA A 668 1.79 -6.78 -18.50
N LEU A 669 1.34 -7.84 -19.18
CA LEU A 669 0.43 -7.75 -20.31
C LEU A 669 -1.01 -7.97 -19.79
N GLN A 670 -1.77 -6.88 -19.72
CA GLN A 670 -3.06 -6.81 -19.05
C GLN A 670 -4.25 -6.98 -19.99
N GLN A 671 -5.29 -7.66 -19.50
CA GLN A 671 -6.62 -7.80 -20.06
C GLN A 671 -7.67 -7.60 -18.95
N GLY A 672 -8.18 -6.38 -18.82
CA GLY A 672 -9.11 -6.03 -17.73
C GLY A 672 -8.42 -6.09 -16.37
N GLY A 673 -8.93 -6.94 -15.47
CA GLY A 673 -8.30 -7.24 -14.17
C GLY A 673 -7.29 -8.41 -14.22
N ASN A 674 -7.18 -9.09 -15.36
CA ASN A 674 -6.31 -10.26 -15.54
C ASN A 674 -5.01 -9.89 -16.24
N CYS A 675 -3.96 -10.67 -15.98
CA CYS A 675 -2.64 -10.55 -16.56
C CYS A 675 -2.27 -11.86 -17.27
N LEU A 676 -1.50 -11.77 -18.36
CA LEU A 676 -0.83 -12.90 -18.99
C LEU A 676 0.07 -13.59 -17.97
N ASP A 677 -0.06 -14.90 -17.82
CA ASP A 677 0.61 -15.67 -16.76
C ASP A 677 1.23 -16.95 -17.34
N THR A 678 2.46 -17.29 -16.93
CA THR A 678 3.08 -18.58 -17.29
C THR A 678 2.43 -19.79 -16.62
N LEU A 679 1.60 -19.56 -15.59
CA LEU A 679 1.03 -20.59 -14.70
C LEU A 679 2.11 -21.43 -13.97
N GLY A 680 3.35 -20.93 -13.93
CA GLY A 680 4.51 -21.69 -13.43
C GLY A 680 5.06 -22.73 -14.42
N HIS A 681 4.57 -22.76 -15.66
CA HIS A 681 5.09 -23.64 -16.70
C HIS A 681 6.41 -23.16 -17.30
N PHE A 682 7.18 -24.12 -17.83
CA PHE A 682 8.44 -23.92 -18.54
C PHE A 682 8.28 -24.19 -20.05
N ALA A 683 9.37 -24.48 -20.75
CA ALA A 683 9.36 -24.83 -22.18
C ALA A 683 8.36 -25.96 -22.52
N ASP A 684 7.74 -25.82 -23.68
CA ASP A 684 6.63 -26.61 -24.22
C ASP A 684 5.34 -26.64 -23.37
N GLY A 685 5.30 -25.90 -22.26
CA GLY A 685 4.08 -25.59 -21.52
C GLY A 685 3.20 -24.52 -22.18
N VAL A 686 1.94 -24.50 -21.78
CA VAL A 686 0.93 -23.50 -22.18
C VAL A 686 1.00 -22.26 -21.29
N VAL A 687 0.50 -21.12 -21.77
CA VAL A 687 0.30 -19.91 -20.96
C VAL A 687 -1.20 -19.63 -20.77
N GLY A 688 -1.53 -18.88 -19.72
CA GLY A 688 -2.91 -18.56 -19.36
C GLY A 688 -3.12 -17.10 -18.98
N VAL A 689 -4.19 -16.87 -18.22
CA VAL A 689 -4.45 -15.61 -17.52
C VAL A 689 -4.75 -15.88 -16.06
N TYR A 690 -4.26 -15.02 -15.19
CA TYR A 690 -4.57 -14.99 -13.76
C TYR A 690 -4.89 -13.55 -13.32
N GLU A 691 -5.40 -13.35 -12.11
CA GLU A 691 -5.64 -12.00 -11.59
C GLU A 691 -4.31 -11.23 -11.45
N CYS A 692 -4.28 -9.96 -11.84
CA CYS A 692 -3.05 -9.14 -11.83
C CYS A 692 -2.54 -8.87 -10.40
N HIS A 693 -1.45 -9.50 -9.99
CA HIS A 693 -0.93 -9.40 -8.62
C HIS A 693 0.24 -8.41 -8.45
N ASN A 694 0.73 -7.77 -9.52
CA ASN A 694 1.76 -6.71 -9.52
C ASN A 694 3.06 -7.05 -8.76
N ALA A 695 3.42 -8.34 -8.68
CA ALA A 695 4.62 -8.82 -7.98
C ALA A 695 5.70 -9.37 -8.95
N GLY A 696 5.64 -8.98 -10.23
CA GLY A 696 6.49 -9.53 -11.28
C GLY A 696 6.27 -11.04 -11.45
N GLY A 697 7.35 -11.82 -11.43
CA GLY A 697 7.30 -13.28 -11.51
C GLY A 697 6.62 -13.75 -12.80
N ASN A 698 5.72 -14.73 -12.71
CA ASN A 698 5.00 -15.32 -13.84
C ASN A 698 4.21 -14.32 -14.71
N GLN A 699 3.95 -13.12 -14.19
CA GLN A 699 3.22 -12.04 -14.88
C GLN A 699 4.15 -10.96 -15.45
N GLU A 700 5.47 -11.16 -15.41
CA GLU A 700 6.45 -10.23 -15.98
C GLU A 700 6.87 -10.63 -17.40
N TRP A 701 6.64 -9.73 -18.35
CA TRP A 701 6.87 -9.93 -19.79
C TRP A 701 7.55 -8.71 -20.43
N ALA A 702 8.15 -8.92 -21.59
CA ALA A 702 8.62 -7.83 -22.44
C ALA A 702 8.37 -8.13 -23.92
N LEU A 703 8.00 -7.12 -24.70
CA LEU A 703 8.05 -7.14 -26.16
C LEU A 703 9.35 -6.50 -26.62
N THR A 704 10.15 -7.18 -27.42
CA THR A 704 11.49 -6.74 -27.86
C THR A 704 11.50 -6.07 -29.24
N LYS A 705 12.64 -5.46 -29.59
CA LYS A 705 12.98 -5.03 -30.96
C LYS A 705 13.04 -6.18 -31.97
N ASP A 706 13.40 -7.40 -31.55
CA ASP A 706 13.30 -8.60 -32.40
C ASP A 706 11.86 -9.09 -32.58
N LYS A 707 10.87 -8.35 -32.04
CA LYS A 707 9.43 -8.66 -32.02
C LYS A 707 9.06 -9.92 -31.22
N SER A 708 9.89 -10.37 -30.28
CA SER A 708 9.55 -11.49 -29.41
C SER A 708 8.83 -11.04 -28.14
N VAL A 709 7.86 -11.83 -27.65
CA VAL A 709 7.23 -11.62 -26.34
C VAL A 709 7.85 -12.62 -25.37
N LYS A 710 8.80 -12.13 -24.57
CA LYS A 710 9.66 -12.93 -23.68
C LYS A 710 9.22 -12.87 -22.22
N HIS A 711 9.37 -14.00 -21.53
CA HIS A 711 9.44 -14.14 -20.08
C HIS A 711 10.72 -14.91 -19.76
N MET A 712 11.64 -14.30 -19.00
CA MET A 712 13.03 -14.78 -18.86
C MET A 712 13.68 -15.07 -20.23
N ASP A 713 14.01 -16.33 -20.52
CA ASP A 713 14.58 -16.85 -21.76
C ASP A 713 13.54 -17.59 -22.65
N LEU A 714 12.27 -17.64 -22.22
CA LEU A 714 11.16 -18.29 -22.92
C LEU A 714 10.30 -17.27 -23.66
N CYS A 715 9.88 -17.61 -24.87
CA CYS A 715 9.11 -16.75 -25.77
C CYS A 715 7.77 -17.39 -26.16
N LEU A 716 6.72 -16.55 -26.26
CA LEU A 716 5.41 -16.96 -26.78
C LEU A 716 5.55 -17.43 -28.23
N THR A 717 5.28 -18.72 -28.47
CA THR A 717 5.52 -19.39 -29.74
C THR A 717 4.22 -19.92 -30.35
N VAL A 718 3.94 -19.52 -31.59
CA VAL A 718 2.82 -20.01 -32.41
C VAL A 718 3.23 -21.32 -33.07
N VAL A 719 2.96 -22.44 -32.37
CA VAL A 719 3.41 -23.78 -32.79
C VAL A 719 2.71 -24.31 -34.04
N ASP A 720 1.44 -23.94 -34.23
CA ASP A 720 0.66 -24.12 -35.46
C ASP A 720 -0.11 -22.82 -35.74
N ARG A 721 -0.33 -22.47 -37.01
CA ARG A 721 -1.04 -21.25 -37.46
C ARG A 721 -2.55 -21.44 -37.67
N THR A 722 -3.07 -22.61 -37.37
CA THR A 722 -4.51 -22.91 -37.34
C THR A 722 -5.18 -22.10 -36.23
N ALA A 723 -6.34 -21.49 -36.52
CA ALA A 723 -7.10 -20.73 -35.52
C ALA A 723 -7.65 -21.66 -34.43
N GLY A 724 -7.56 -21.23 -33.17
CA GLY A 724 -7.88 -22.04 -31.99
C GLY A 724 -6.69 -22.85 -31.44
N THR A 725 -5.53 -22.86 -32.10
CA THR A 725 -4.32 -23.51 -31.58
C THR A 725 -3.81 -22.84 -30.31
N LEU A 726 -3.51 -23.64 -29.28
CA LEU A 726 -2.83 -23.20 -28.07
C LEU A 726 -1.38 -22.75 -28.36
N ILE A 727 -1.00 -21.58 -27.86
CA ILE A 727 0.40 -21.13 -27.93
C ILE A 727 1.22 -21.78 -26.80
N LYS A 728 2.54 -21.90 -27.03
CA LYS A 728 3.47 -22.50 -26.07
C LYS A 728 4.63 -21.57 -25.74
N LEU A 729 5.21 -21.75 -24.56
CA LEU A 729 6.55 -21.26 -24.26
C LEU A 729 7.58 -22.12 -24.98
N GLN A 730 8.50 -21.53 -25.73
CA GLN A 730 9.73 -22.20 -26.19
C GLN A 730 10.91 -21.23 -26.02
N GLY A 731 12.13 -21.75 -25.87
CA GLY A 731 13.32 -20.89 -25.74
C GLY A 731 13.41 -19.86 -26.86
N CYS A 732 13.71 -18.60 -26.52
CA CYS A 732 13.73 -17.47 -27.45
C CYS A 732 14.80 -17.65 -28.55
N ARG A 733 14.42 -17.37 -29.80
CA ARG A 733 15.30 -17.50 -30.98
C ARG A 733 15.04 -16.33 -31.93
N GLU A 734 16.05 -15.48 -32.13
CA GLU A 734 15.94 -14.26 -32.96
C GLU A 734 15.42 -14.52 -34.38
N ASN A 735 15.76 -15.66 -34.98
CA ASN A 735 15.35 -16.04 -36.33
C ASN A 735 14.05 -16.87 -36.42
N ASP A 736 13.39 -17.19 -35.30
CA ASP A 736 12.17 -18.00 -35.33
C ASP A 736 10.93 -17.15 -35.63
N SER A 737 10.44 -17.23 -36.86
CA SER A 737 9.24 -16.51 -37.31
C SER A 737 7.96 -16.81 -36.51
N ARG A 738 7.91 -17.92 -35.75
CA ARG A 738 6.77 -18.32 -34.92
C ARG A 738 6.69 -17.57 -33.59
N GLN A 739 7.77 -16.89 -33.20
CA GLN A 739 7.89 -16.15 -31.93
C GLN A 739 7.62 -14.65 -32.11
N LYS A 740 7.11 -14.23 -33.27
CA LYS A 740 7.08 -12.82 -33.70
C LYS A 740 5.69 -12.22 -33.52
N TRP A 741 5.62 -11.15 -32.73
CA TRP A 741 4.40 -10.45 -32.34
C TRP A 741 4.55 -8.94 -32.52
N GLU A 742 3.44 -8.25 -32.78
CA GLU A 742 3.41 -6.80 -32.89
C GLU A 742 2.13 -6.22 -32.28
N GLN A 743 2.26 -5.02 -31.71
CA GLN A 743 1.14 -4.28 -31.15
C GLN A 743 0.36 -3.61 -32.29
N ILE A 744 -0.97 -3.72 -32.24
CA ILE A 744 -1.88 -3.08 -33.20
C ILE A 744 -2.99 -2.30 -32.47
N GLU A 745 -3.79 -1.54 -33.23
CA GLU A 745 -4.95 -0.79 -32.74
C GLU A 745 -4.61 0.11 -31.54
N SER A 746 -3.63 1.02 -31.72
CA SER A 746 -3.14 1.92 -30.68
C SER A 746 -2.67 1.18 -29.41
N ASN A 747 -1.94 0.09 -29.60
CA ASN A 747 -1.32 -0.73 -28.57
C ASN A 747 -2.33 -1.39 -27.63
N SER A 748 -3.45 -1.86 -28.20
CA SER A 748 -4.55 -2.53 -27.49
C SER A 748 -4.73 -4.02 -27.83
N LYS A 749 -3.98 -4.56 -28.80
CA LYS A 749 -3.93 -6.01 -29.10
C LYS A 749 -2.54 -6.45 -29.53
N LEU A 750 -2.25 -7.74 -29.41
CA LEU A 750 -1.07 -8.39 -30.01
C LEU A 750 -1.47 -9.28 -31.19
N ARG A 751 -0.82 -9.06 -32.34
CA ARG A 751 -0.94 -9.86 -33.56
C ARG A 751 0.36 -10.62 -33.83
N HIS A 752 0.27 -11.88 -34.24
CA HIS A 752 1.41 -12.65 -34.72
C HIS A 752 1.81 -12.19 -36.14
N VAL A 753 3.09 -11.84 -36.31
CA VAL A 753 3.64 -11.13 -37.48
C VAL A 753 3.49 -11.97 -38.76
N GLY A 754 3.14 -11.31 -39.87
CA GLY A 754 2.94 -11.99 -41.15
C GLY A 754 1.70 -12.90 -41.19
N SER A 755 0.74 -12.68 -40.29
CA SER A 755 -0.54 -13.42 -40.25
C SER A 755 -1.68 -12.50 -39.79
N ASN A 756 -2.93 -12.95 -39.95
CA ASN A 756 -4.10 -12.29 -39.36
C ASN A 756 -4.54 -12.96 -38.04
N LEU A 757 -3.58 -13.45 -37.27
CA LEU A 757 -3.82 -14.15 -36.00
C LEU A 757 -3.46 -13.24 -34.82
N CYS A 758 -4.38 -13.12 -33.87
CA CYS A 758 -4.24 -12.35 -32.64
C CYS A 758 -4.19 -13.28 -31.42
N LEU A 759 -3.53 -12.82 -30.36
CA LEU A 759 -3.53 -13.50 -29.05
C LEU A 759 -4.94 -13.44 -28.45
N ASP A 760 -5.50 -14.58 -28.03
CA ASP A 760 -6.91 -14.67 -27.62
C ASP A 760 -7.09 -15.54 -26.36
N SER A 761 -7.83 -15.02 -25.37
CA SER A 761 -8.09 -15.69 -24.10
C SER A 761 -9.41 -16.47 -24.02
N ARG A 762 -10.18 -16.58 -25.11
CA ARG A 762 -11.47 -17.32 -25.13
C ARG A 762 -11.35 -18.76 -24.61
N SER A 763 -10.21 -19.41 -24.87
CA SER A 763 -9.92 -20.80 -24.50
C SER A 763 -9.12 -20.95 -23.21
N ALA A 764 -8.89 -19.86 -22.45
CA ALA A 764 -8.06 -19.89 -21.24
C ALA A 764 -8.55 -20.91 -20.19
N ARG A 765 -9.86 -21.15 -20.11
CA ARG A 765 -10.49 -22.16 -19.23
C ARG A 765 -10.46 -23.59 -19.78
N MET A 766 -10.03 -23.80 -21.03
CA MET A 766 -10.06 -25.08 -21.75
C MET A 766 -8.67 -25.59 -22.13
N GLY A 767 -7.60 -24.96 -21.64
CA GLY A 767 -6.22 -25.39 -21.89
C GLY A 767 -5.18 -24.27 -22.02
N GLY A 768 -5.61 -23.00 -22.13
CA GLY A 768 -4.70 -21.85 -22.18
C GLY A 768 -5.03 -20.84 -23.28
N LEU A 769 -4.10 -19.93 -23.55
CA LEU A 769 -4.26 -18.91 -24.59
C LEU A 769 -4.03 -19.48 -26.00
N THR A 770 -4.76 -18.94 -26.96
CA THR A 770 -4.79 -19.42 -28.35
C THR A 770 -4.42 -18.33 -29.34
N VAL A 771 -3.94 -18.72 -30.53
CA VAL A 771 -3.99 -17.86 -31.72
C VAL A 771 -5.36 -17.97 -32.38
N GLU A 772 -5.98 -16.83 -32.69
CA GLU A 772 -7.32 -16.74 -33.26
C GLU A 772 -7.39 -15.66 -34.32
N VAL A 773 -8.38 -15.72 -35.23
CA VAL A 773 -8.52 -14.69 -36.27
C VAL A 773 -8.77 -13.32 -35.59
N CYS A 774 -7.97 -12.32 -35.97
CA CYS A 774 -8.08 -10.97 -35.42
C CYS A 774 -9.47 -10.37 -35.66
N GLY A 775 -10.10 -9.88 -34.59
CA GLY A 775 -11.45 -9.30 -34.61
C GLY A 775 -11.71 -8.34 -33.44
N PRO A 776 -12.93 -7.81 -33.27
CA PRO A 776 -13.28 -6.82 -32.24
C PRO A 776 -13.49 -7.42 -30.84
N ASN A 777 -12.92 -8.59 -30.56
CA ASN A 777 -13.21 -9.37 -29.36
C ASN A 777 -12.52 -8.82 -28.11
N LEU A 778 -13.24 -8.74 -26.99
CA LEU A 778 -12.66 -8.42 -25.67
C LEU A 778 -11.63 -9.48 -25.22
N SER A 779 -11.72 -10.71 -25.75
CA SER A 779 -10.74 -11.77 -25.52
C SER A 779 -9.38 -11.53 -26.20
N GLN A 780 -9.30 -10.57 -27.12
CA GLN A 780 -8.07 -10.20 -27.86
C GLN A 780 -7.50 -8.84 -27.42
N GLN A 781 -8.06 -8.20 -26.40
CA GLN A 781 -7.56 -6.93 -25.87
C GLN A 781 -6.41 -7.17 -24.89
N TRP A 782 -5.23 -6.67 -25.23
CA TRP A 782 -3.98 -6.87 -24.49
C TRP A 782 -3.15 -5.59 -24.49
N LYS A 783 -2.72 -5.14 -23.30
CA LYS A 783 -1.94 -3.91 -23.14
C LYS A 783 -0.79 -4.10 -22.16
N PHE A 784 0.43 -3.74 -22.56
CA PHE A 784 1.58 -3.70 -21.66
C PHE A 784 1.49 -2.52 -20.68
N THR A 785 1.95 -2.73 -19.43
CA THR A 785 2.03 -1.68 -18.40
C THR A 785 3.02 -0.56 -18.70
N LEU A 786 4.12 -0.85 -19.41
CA LEU A 786 5.07 0.15 -19.92
C LEU A 786 5.16 0.07 -21.44
N ASN A 787 5.15 1.23 -22.10
CA ASN A 787 5.40 1.33 -23.54
C ASN A 787 6.55 2.31 -23.80
N LEU A 788 7.64 1.80 -24.37
CA LEU A 788 8.94 2.47 -24.41
C LEU A 788 9.17 3.26 -25.71
N GLN A 789 8.28 3.12 -26.71
CA GLN A 789 8.33 3.81 -28.00
C GLN A 789 7.29 4.95 -28.11
N SER A 790 7.13 5.73 -27.03
CA SER A 790 6.17 6.86 -26.94
C SER A 790 6.86 8.22 -26.82
#